data_AF-A0AAD0DS42-F1
#
_entry.id   AF-A0AAD0DS42-F1
#
_cell.length_a   1.000
_cell.length_b   1.000
_cell.length_c   1.000
_cell.angle_alpha   90.00
_cell.angle_beta   90.00
_cell.angle_gamma   90.00
#
_symmetry.space_group_name_H-M   'P 1'
#
loop_
_entity.id
_entity.type
_entity.pdbx_description
1 polymer ?
#
loop_
_entity_poly.entity_id
_entity_poly.type
_entity_poly.pdbx_seq_one_letter_code
_entity_poly.pdbx_strand_id
1 'polypeptide(L)'
;MDKAINDNWESVGKITSSRDISPEEKIIAYAFSKDTGKELERVKLTAKNQRYGQYTWPYDFSVLINSQATFMRAGVRGADGLFEGQLSERLNTLWCNDKNVRLFTTVGDLDNWAEVATLRSAEGLSSYGTNGVEIRVQSAGAKEPCETLMFIPTPGRHTQCLWTIDLCRYVNQSSLFIRVGEKASETQSFDCLGSSYRDKFWVPVGSELSVTYKVIELPVSQPIGSSKTGENSPLPDMSGFESDRLGTADNSWFSLGYLLADRDLVVGEKLGVWLINTADGKPIESVEFIADANNRFQAKWPGAFAKAINSKARQVRAGGWSDEGQFSALEKSATPAEFAGQDAVFRAGINRLWHYSDGNRAFTTAAFRTNWVQALALDNADLKAADPFWVQVRDITSQYLYETHLFTPDAKIPLTTRALCEQINRDGKMLRAGVWDAKTSSILPGEKDNALWIPQCSDLAVTSMAANWWSQATVSAARELQEGESIYCYVWDDFSSVELLPALCFIPKAAEARKKDAWLHALAGAIKASPLASYVRLGSSVSGSDDPGASATQASLWQIGAPLRVFTTEPSPDNWLSATGPLAELYEDNKTAVTIELRNGLTQGVLQAFTFTPSETETKASDKDLWLKEFYKYLLGQLKPCAYVRVGETADTQKDDLSGSLQAAIKIWVPRASGIVVEVARASTNAGAVVTVLSQPEMINISDFKYTFTAQLVSQALVATTIAVMGVHSAGYGELDGLSHDILLFAESLESRDNTLRSKLDPLFQSAIKQVNESVGVRYLQSSTDGVIAFINYRRSHVLVEGAWGALIEKLSDDDDVKKYTSKHEWELRELHDFFSLEIAYGMTRATRQVKRVFR
;
A
#
# COMPACT_ATOMS: atom_id res chain seq x y z
N MET A 1 47.24 6.23 -12.51
CA MET A 1 47.23 4.92 -11.81
C MET A 1 46.04 4.18 -12.36
N ASP A 2 46.30 3.28 -13.31
CA ASP A 2 45.30 2.40 -13.90
C ASP A 2 44.70 1.54 -12.79
N LYS A 3 43.44 1.82 -12.47
CA LYS A 3 42.64 0.98 -11.58
C LYS A 3 42.44 -0.32 -12.36
N ALA A 4 43.16 -1.37 -12.00
CA ALA A 4 42.92 -2.71 -12.52
C ALA A 4 41.42 -2.99 -12.40
N ILE A 5 40.72 -2.98 -13.54
CA ILE A 5 39.31 -3.34 -13.65
C ILE A 5 39.26 -4.79 -13.17
N ASN A 6 38.56 -5.02 -12.07
CA ASN A 6 38.45 -6.33 -11.46
C ASN A 6 37.69 -7.23 -12.44
N ASP A 7 38.42 -8.02 -13.23
CA ASP A 7 37.93 -8.72 -14.43
C ASP A 7 37.04 -9.95 -14.15
N ASN A 8 36.72 -10.20 -12.88
CA ASN A 8 36.11 -11.45 -12.43
C ASN A 8 34.56 -11.43 -12.41
N TRP A 9 33.91 -10.53 -13.15
CA TRP A 9 32.44 -10.54 -13.25
C TRP A 9 31.98 -11.64 -14.21
N GLU A 10 31.29 -12.63 -13.68
CA GLU A 10 30.69 -13.75 -14.40
C GLU A 10 29.19 -13.52 -14.58
N SER A 11 28.66 -13.85 -15.76
CA SER A 11 27.22 -13.83 -16.03
C SER A 11 26.56 -15.00 -15.31
N VAL A 12 25.58 -14.72 -14.44
CA VAL A 12 24.92 -15.73 -13.59
C VAL A 12 23.43 -15.88 -13.86
N GLY A 13 22.81 -14.96 -14.62
CA GLY A 13 21.40 -15.04 -14.98
C GLY A 13 21.01 -13.98 -15.99
N LYS A 14 19.84 -14.12 -16.63
CA LYS A 14 19.30 -13.10 -17.54
C LYS A 14 18.20 -12.31 -16.85
N ILE A 15 18.11 -11.02 -17.17
CA ILE A 15 16.95 -10.18 -16.84
C ILE A 15 16.12 -10.11 -18.12
N THR A 16 15.14 -11.00 -18.20
CA THR A 16 14.30 -11.20 -19.37
C THR A 16 12.86 -10.79 -19.08
N SER A 17 12.20 -10.32 -20.12
CA SER A 17 10.83 -9.84 -20.07
C SER A 17 10.04 -10.45 -21.21
N SER A 18 8.90 -11.02 -20.88
CA SER A 18 7.94 -11.54 -21.85
C SER A 18 6.63 -10.75 -21.88
N ARG A 19 6.50 -9.74 -21.00
CA ARG A 19 5.32 -8.87 -20.87
C ARG A 19 5.61 -7.63 -20.04
N ASP A 20 4.66 -6.72 -20.05
CA ASP A 20 4.60 -5.61 -19.10
C ASP A 20 4.45 -6.13 -17.66
N ILE A 21 5.08 -5.44 -16.71
CA ILE A 21 4.95 -5.73 -15.28
C ILE A 21 3.63 -5.12 -14.76
N SER A 22 2.87 -5.84 -13.93
CA SER A 22 1.66 -5.24 -13.34
C SER A 22 2.02 -4.27 -12.20
N PRO A 23 1.19 -3.27 -11.87
CA PRO A 23 1.48 -2.29 -10.81
C PRO A 23 1.77 -2.91 -9.43
N GLU A 24 1.24 -4.11 -9.16
CA GLU A 24 1.39 -4.81 -7.89
C GLU A 24 2.49 -5.89 -7.91
N GLU A 25 3.06 -6.18 -9.07
CA GLU A 25 4.04 -7.25 -9.23
C GLU A 25 5.41 -6.87 -8.67
N LYS A 26 6.01 -7.80 -7.93
CA LYS A 26 7.28 -7.62 -7.24
C LYS A 26 8.41 -8.29 -8.03
N ILE A 27 9.23 -7.48 -8.71
CA ILE A 27 10.48 -7.94 -9.35
C ILE A 27 11.64 -7.64 -8.40
N ILE A 28 12.34 -8.69 -7.98
CA ILE A 28 13.40 -8.60 -6.97
C ILE A 28 14.63 -9.37 -7.46
N ALA A 29 15.81 -8.81 -7.24
CA ALA A 29 17.10 -9.46 -7.41
C ALA A 29 17.68 -9.76 -6.04
N TYR A 30 18.21 -10.96 -5.86
CA TYR A 30 18.73 -11.44 -4.59
C TYR A 30 20.21 -11.80 -4.72
N ALA A 31 20.97 -11.55 -3.66
CA ALA A 31 22.28 -12.14 -3.43
C ALA A 31 22.24 -13.00 -2.16
N PHE A 32 22.64 -14.26 -2.29
CA PHE A 32 22.70 -15.23 -1.20
C PHE A 32 24.13 -15.74 -1.03
N SER A 33 24.56 -15.94 0.22
CA SER A 33 25.79 -16.66 0.52
C SER A 33 25.59 -18.15 0.22
N LYS A 34 26.46 -18.74 -0.60
CA LYS A 34 26.44 -20.17 -0.89
C LYS A 34 26.79 -21.01 0.34
N ASP A 35 27.68 -20.51 1.20
CA ASP A 35 28.15 -21.24 2.38
C ASP A 35 27.09 -21.30 3.49
N THR A 36 26.39 -20.19 3.71
CA THR A 36 25.43 -20.08 4.83
C THR A 36 23.97 -20.21 4.39
N GLY A 37 23.69 -20.11 3.10
CA GLY A 37 22.34 -20.03 2.55
C GLY A 37 21.58 -18.76 2.97
N LYS A 38 22.26 -17.77 3.57
CA LYS A 38 21.63 -16.53 4.03
C LYS A 38 21.61 -15.48 2.93
N GLU A 39 20.56 -14.70 2.92
CA GLU A 39 20.45 -13.52 2.07
C GLU A 39 21.44 -12.43 2.53
N LEU A 40 22.22 -11.92 1.58
CA LEU A 40 23.22 -10.87 1.78
C LEU A 40 22.68 -9.49 1.36
N GLU A 41 21.90 -9.47 0.28
CA GLU A 41 21.42 -8.24 -0.36
C GLU A 41 20.16 -8.56 -1.18
N ARG A 42 19.24 -7.60 -1.27
CA ARG A 42 18.12 -7.63 -2.22
C ARG A 42 17.94 -6.26 -2.86
N VAL A 43 17.56 -6.24 -4.14
CA VAL A 43 17.16 -5.03 -4.86
C VAL A 43 15.77 -5.26 -5.44
N LYS A 44 14.81 -4.42 -5.07
CA LYS A 44 13.42 -4.55 -5.51
C LYS A 44 13.07 -3.42 -6.46
N LEU A 45 12.57 -3.74 -7.65
CA LEU A 45 11.95 -2.77 -8.54
C LEU A 45 10.53 -2.48 -8.05
N THR A 46 10.28 -1.22 -7.70
CA THR A 46 8.94 -0.64 -7.62
C THR A 46 8.76 0.21 -8.86
N ALA A 47 7.88 -0.18 -9.78
CA ALA A 47 7.71 0.56 -11.01
C ALA A 47 7.03 1.92 -10.75
N LYS A 48 7.82 3.00 -10.86
CA LYS A 48 7.38 4.39 -10.69
C LYS A 48 6.89 4.96 -12.02
N ASN A 49 5.97 5.93 -11.96
CA ASN A 49 5.51 6.72 -13.11
C ASN A 49 4.95 5.91 -14.29
N GLN A 50 4.29 4.78 -14.01
CA GLN A 50 3.69 3.90 -15.03
C GLN A 50 4.66 3.34 -16.09
N ARG A 51 5.97 3.28 -15.80
CA ARG A 51 6.99 2.70 -16.69
C ARG A 51 7.02 1.17 -16.65
N TYR A 52 5.87 0.55 -16.94
CA TYR A 52 5.65 -0.89 -16.85
C TYR A 52 6.03 -1.66 -18.12
N GLY A 53 6.36 -0.96 -19.19
CA GLY A 53 6.59 -1.54 -20.51
C GLY A 53 7.64 -2.66 -20.50
N GLN A 54 7.40 -3.71 -21.29
CA GLN A 54 8.22 -4.91 -21.37
C GLN A 54 9.70 -4.65 -21.72
N TYR A 55 10.01 -3.49 -22.31
CA TYR A 55 11.37 -3.04 -22.61
C TYR A 55 11.94 -2.04 -21.58
N THR A 56 11.06 -1.29 -20.91
CA THR A 56 11.46 -0.22 -19.98
C THR A 56 11.78 -0.77 -18.60
N TRP A 57 10.98 -1.70 -18.09
CA TRP A 57 11.21 -2.24 -16.74
C TRP A 57 12.55 -3.01 -16.63
N PRO A 58 13.04 -3.78 -17.64
CA PRO A 58 14.35 -4.43 -17.54
C PRO A 58 15.50 -3.43 -17.51
N TYR A 59 15.36 -2.33 -18.26
CA TYR A 59 16.31 -1.21 -18.22
C TYR A 59 16.30 -0.56 -16.83
N ASP A 60 15.13 -0.14 -16.34
CA ASP A 60 15.00 0.54 -15.06
C ASP A 60 15.48 -0.36 -13.91
N PHE A 61 15.21 -1.67 -13.98
CA PHE A 61 15.71 -2.63 -13.01
C PHE A 61 17.24 -2.77 -13.05
N SER A 62 17.82 -2.77 -14.24
CA SER A 62 19.28 -2.85 -14.40
C SER A 62 19.97 -1.59 -13.85
N VAL A 63 19.41 -0.41 -14.13
CA VAL A 63 19.88 0.87 -13.54
C VAL A 63 19.76 0.82 -12.02
N LEU A 64 18.63 0.34 -11.50
CA LEU A 64 18.39 0.24 -10.06
C LEU A 64 19.42 -0.68 -9.40
N ILE A 65 19.63 -1.89 -9.93
CA ILE A 65 20.64 -2.84 -9.46
C ILE A 65 22.03 -2.19 -9.46
N ASN A 66 22.42 -1.53 -10.55
CA ASN A 66 23.74 -0.91 -10.65
C ASN A 66 23.95 0.26 -9.67
N SER A 67 22.86 0.91 -9.24
CA SER A 67 22.88 2.01 -8.26
C SER A 67 22.74 1.57 -6.80
N GLN A 68 22.21 0.37 -6.55
CA GLN A 68 21.85 -0.09 -5.21
C GLN A 68 22.60 -1.34 -4.77
N ALA A 69 23.33 -2.01 -5.66
CA ALA A 69 23.85 -3.32 -5.33
C ALA A 69 25.37 -3.37 -5.20
N THR A 70 25.81 -4.24 -4.31
CA THR A 70 27.22 -4.47 -4.00
C THR A 70 27.71 -5.73 -4.69
N PHE A 71 26.94 -6.81 -4.61
CA PHE A 71 27.32 -8.14 -5.11
C PHE A 71 26.87 -8.42 -6.54
N MET A 72 26.10 -7.51 -7.12
CA MET A 72 25.46 -7.70 -8.41
C MET A 72 25.60 -6.48 -9.30
N ARG A 73 25.73 -6.73 -10.61
CA ARG A 73 25.63 -5.74 -11.68
C ARG A 73 24.65 -6.27 -12.73
N ALA A 74 24.00 -5.37 -13.45
CA ALA A 74 22.96 -5.70 -14.40
C ALA A 74 23.11 -4.92 -15.71
N GLY A 75 22.80 -5.57 -16.83
CA GLY A 75 22.86 -4.96 -18.17
C GLY A 75 23.88 -5.63 -19.09
N VAL A 76 24.25 -4.93 -20.16
CA VAL A 76 25.29 -5.36 -21.10
C VAL A 76 26.64 -4.81 -20.64
N ARG A 77 27.65 -5.68 -20.56
CA ARG A 77 29.01 -5.27 -20.21
C ARG A 77 29.67 -4.57 -21.40
N GLY A 78 29.96 -3.29 -21.25
CA GLY A 78 30.70 -2.48 -22.22
C GLY A 78 32.18 -2.84 -22.28
N ALA A 79 32.86 -2.39 -23.35
CA ALA A 79 34.31 -2.58 -23.51
C ALA A 79 35.13 -1.82 -22.44
N ASP A 80 34.54 -0.82 -21.81
CA ASP A 80 35.05 -0.06 -20.68
C ASP A 80 34.87 -0.77 -19.33
N GLY A 81 34.21 -1.93 -19.31
CA GLY A 81 33.91 -2.70 -18.11
C GLY A 81 32.71 -2.17 -17.31
N LEU A 82 31.99 -1.16 -17.80
CA LEU A 82 30.74 -0.69 -17.21
C LEU A 82 29.58 -1.60 -17.61
N PHE A 83 28.54 -1.63 -16.78
CA PHE A 83 27.32 -2.38 -17.03
C PHE A 83 26.20 -1.38 -17.31
N GLU A 84 25.68 -1.40 -18.53
CA GLU A 84 24.65 -0.48 -18.96
C GLU A 84 23.35 -1.24 -19.19
N GLY A 85 22.29 -0.81 -18.52
CA GLY A 85 20.94 -1.27 -18.81
C GLY A 85 20.59 -0.95 -20.26
N GLN A 86 19.91 -1.88 -20.93
CA GLN A 86 19.44 -1.73 -22.29
C GLN A 86 17.91 -1.75 -22.30
N LEU A 87 17.28 -0.91 -23.12
CA LEU A 87 15.84 -0.97 -23.39
C LEU A 87 15.53 -2.20 -24.25
N SER A 88 15.54 -3.37 -23.61
CA SER A 88 15.45 -4.66 -24.28
C SER A 88 14.83 -5.72 -23.37
N GLU A 89 14.04 -6.57 -24.00
CA GLU A 89 13.41 -7.73 -23.39
C GLU A 89 14.39 -8.86 -23.01
N ARG A 90 15.62 -8.87 -23.55
CA ARG A 90 16.53 -10.04 -23.44
C ARG A 90 18.02 -9.75 -23.33
N LEU A 91 18.46 -8.50 -23.56
CA LEU A 91 19.89 -8.19 -23.56
C LEU A 91 20.47 -8.00 -22.15
N ASN A 92 19.64 -7.63 -21.18
CA ASN A 92 20.09 -7.39 -19.82
C ASN A 92 20.48 -8.70 -19.13
N THR A 93 21.68 -8.73 -18.56
CA THR A 93 22.25 -9.90 -17.88
C THR A 93 22.61 -9.52 -16.45
N LEU A 94 22.45 -10.45 -15.52
CA LEU A 94 22.88 -10.32 -14.13
C LEU A 94 24.28 -10.89 -13.96
N TRP A 95 25.15 -10.13 -13.31
CA TRP A 95 26.57 -10.41 -13.16
C TRP A 95 26.96 -10.47 -11.69
N CYS A 96 27.85 -11.41 -11.34
CA CYS A 96 28.42 -11.55 -10.00
C CYS A 96 29.94 -11.61 -10.08
N ASN A 97 30.64 -11.02 -9.12
CA ASN A 97 32.11 -11.10 -9.02
C ASN A 97 32.61 -11.95 -7.83
N ASP A 98 31.70 -12.54 -7.06
CA ASP A 98 32.03 -13.34 -5.88
C ASP A 98 31.58 -14.78 -6.06
N LYS A 99 32.54 -15.70 -6.04
CA LYS A 99 32.29 -17.13 -6.23
C LYS A 99 31.47 -17.76 -5.10
N ASN A 100 31.48 -17.16 -3.91
CA ASN A 100 30.73 -17.60 -2.74
C ASN A 100 29.33 -16.98 -2.67
N VAL A 101 28.95 -16.17 -3.66
CA VAL A 101 27.64 -15.55 -3.76
C VAL A 101 26.85 -16.17 -4.91
N ARG A 102 25.57 -16.40 -4.68
CA ARG A 102 24.59 -16.86 -5.67
C ARG A 102 23.60 -15.73 -5.90
N LEU A 103 23.38 -15.39 -7.17
CA LEU A 103 22.39 -14.39 -7.54
C LEU A 103 21.23 -15.03 -8.30
N PHE A 104 20.02 -14.51 -8.10
CA PHE A 104 18.84 -14.88 -8.86
C PHE A 104 17.80 -13.74 -8.83
N THR A 105 16.78 -13.81 -9.68
CA THR A 105 15.74 -12.79 -9.77
C THR A 105 14.35 -13.39 -9.75
N THR A 106 13.32 -12.61 -9.44
CA THR A 106 11.90 -13.02 -9.52
C THR A 106 11.21 -12.39 -10.73
N VAL A 107 11.92 -12.23 -11.84
CA VAL A 107 11.35 -11.63 -13.07
C VAL A 107 10.15 -12.45 -13.57
N GLY A 108 9.19 -11.75 -14.19
CA GLY A 108 7.93 -12.33 -14.65
C GLY A 108 8.03 -13.31 -15.83
N ASP A 109 9.22 -13.45 -16.43
CA ASP A 109 9.45 -14.43 -17.50
C ASP A 109 9.33 -15.85 -16.95
N LEU A 110 8.44 -16.66 -17.53
CA LEU A 110 8.20 -18.04 -17.12
C LEU A 110 9.45 -18.91 -17.19
N ASP A 111 10.40 -18.64 -18.08
CA ASP A 111 11.65 -19.42 -18.20
C ASP A 111 12.61 -19.19 -17.02
N ASN A 112 12.42 -18.11 -16.27
CA ASN A 112 13.17 -17.84 -15.04
C ASN A 112 12.68 -18.70 -13.85
N TRP A 113 11.66 -19.54 -14.03
CA TRP A 113 11.06 -20.32 -12.94
C TRP A 113 11.20 -21.83 -13.15
N ALA A 114 11.79 -22.51 -12.16
CA ALA A 114 11.96 -23.95 -12.11
C ALA A 114 10.92 -24.60 -11.16
N GLU A 115 10.35 -25.72 -11.58
CA GLU A 115 9.46 -26.52 -10.75
C GLU A 115 10.26 -27.20 -9.63
N VAL A 116 9.78 -27.09 -8.39
CA VAL A 116 10.41 -27.75 -7.23
C VAL A 116 9.50 -28.73 -6.50
N ALA A 117 8.19 -28.53 -6.58
CA ALA A 117 7.22 -29.40 -5.95
C ALA A 117 5.86 -29.29 -6.64
N THR A 118 5.07 -30.36 -6.57
CA THR A 118 3.66 -30.33 -6.98
C THR A 118 2.78 -30.03 -5.76
N LEU A 119 1.86 -29.07 -5.86
CA LEU A 119 0.81 -28.87 -4.87
C LEU A 119 -0.23 -29.97 -5.03
N ARG A 120 -0.17 -30.97 -4.14
CA ARG A 120 -1.11 -32.07 -4.06
C ARG A 120 -2.09 -31.87 -2.92
N SER A 121 -3.39 -31.98 -3.21
CA SER A 121 -4.46 -32.07 -2.22
C SER A 121 -5.16 -33.42 -2.36
N ALA A 122 -4.76 -34.41 -1.57
CA ALA A 122 -5.39 -35.73 -1.60
C ALA A 122 -6.85 -35.68 -1.13
N GLU A 123 -7.16 -34.76 -0.23
CA GLU A 123 -8.49 -34.53 0.34
C GLU A 123 -8.74 -33.02 0.53
N GLY A 124 -10.01 -32.66 0.75
CA GLY A 124 -10.33 -31.31 1.22
C GLY A 124 -9.69 -31.05 2.59
N LEU A 125 -9.37 -29.79 2.87
CA LEU A 125 -9.08 -29.41 4.24
C LEU A 125 -10.36 -29.59 5.06
N SER A 126 -10.22 -29.81 6.37
CA SER A 126 -11.39 -29.90 7.23
C SER A 126 -12.26 -28.66 6.97
N SER A 127 -13.57 -28.86 6.78
CA SER A 127 -14.55 -27.79 6.50
C SER A 127 -14.67 -26.75 7.63
N TYR A 128 -13.83 -26.92 8.64
CA TYR A 128 -13.89 -26.38 9.95
C TYR A 128 -12.67 -25.45 10.20
N GLY A 129 -11.95 -24.96 9.19
CA GLY A 129 -10.87 -23.98 9.40
C GLY A 129 -9.75 -24.47 10.36
N THR A 130 -9.74 -25.76 10.67
CA THR A 130 -8.85 -26.35 11.68
C THR A 130 -7.52 -26.75 11.07
N ASN A 131 -7.42 -26.63 9.75
CA ASN A 131 -6.25 -27.00 9.00
C ASN A 131 -5.76 -25.77 8.25
N GLY A 132 -4.51 -25.41 8.51
CA GLY A 132 -3.79 -24.41 7.75
C GLY A 132 -2.77 -25.09 6.86
N VAL A 133 -2.17 -24.33 5.96
CA VAL A 133 -1.03 -24.78 5.17
C VAL A 133 0.17 -23.94 5.57
N GLU A 134 1.14 -24.57 6.22
CA GLU A 134 2.46 -23.98 6.46
C GLU A 134 3.32 -24.27 5.22
N ILE A 135 3.87 -23.22 4.63
CA ILE A 135 4.84 -23.30 3.53
C ILE A 135 6.16 -22.76 4.04
N ARG A 136 7.23 -23.54 3.86
CA ARG A 136 8.59 -23.15 4.20
C ARG A 136 9.43 -23.14 2.94
N VAL A 137 9.99 -21.98 2.63
CA VAL A 137 11.01 -21.80 1.60
C VAL A 137 12.36 -21.83 2.28
N GLN A 138 13.26 -22.70 1.82
CA GLN A 138 14.57 -22.90 2.43
C GLN A 138 15.65 -22.86 1.35
N SER A 139 16.67 -22.03 1.58
CA SER A 139 17.88 -22.02 0.75
C SER A 139 18.77 -23.20 1.10
N ALA A 140 19.42 -23.77 0.08
CA ALA A 140 20.56 -24.66 0.28
C ALA A 140 21.60 -24.02 1.23
N GLY A 141 22.09 -24.81 2.19
CA GLY A 141 23.06 -24.39 3.23
C GLY A 141 22.45 -23.72 4.47
N ALA A 142 21.22 -23.20 4.40
CA ALA A 142 20.56 -22.56 5.54
C ALA A 142 19.95 -23.59 6.50
N LYS A 143 20.17 -23.42 7.80
CA LYS A 143 19.49 -24.23 8.83
C LYS A 143 18.02 -23.85 9.03
N GLU A 144 17.71 -22.58 8.83
CA GLU A 144 16.38 -22.02 9.01
C GLU A 144 15.75 -21.66 7.65
N PRO A 145 14.40 -21.68 7.53
CA PRO A 145 13.73 -21.22 6.33
C PRO A 145 13.99 -19.72 6.10
N CYS A 146 14.16 -19.34 4.83
CA CYS A 146 14.27 -17.93 4.43
C CYS A 146 12.90 -17.23 4.33
N GLU A 147 11.82 -18.01 4.17
CA GLU A 147 10.45 -17.52 4.23
C GLU A 147 9.54 -18.62 4.77
N THR A 148 8.63 -18.26 5.67
CA THR A 148 7.56 -19.15 6.14
C THR A 148 6.23 -18.43 5.91
N LEU A 149 5.35 -19.03 5.12
CA LEU A 149 4.02 -18.51 4.83
C LEU A 149 2.98 -19.38 5.51
N MET A 150 1.95 -18.72 6.06
CA MET A 150 0.87 -19.37 6.77
C MET A 150 -0.44 -19.04 6.09
N PHE A 151 -1.02 -20.04 5.40
CA PHE A 151 -2.29 -19.90 4.73
C PHE A 151 -3.40 -20.55 5.54
N ILE A 152 -4.48 -19.81 5.75
CA ILE A 152 -5.71 -20.29 6.37
C ILE A 152 -6.83 -20.11 5.34
N PRO A 153 -7.47 -21.19 4.87
CA PRO A 153 -8.57 -21.08 3.91
C PRO A 153 -9.73 -20.27 4.49
N THR A 154 -10.36 -19.44 3.67
CA THR A 154 -11.59 -18.75 4.05
C THR A 154 -12.70 -19.75 4.38
N PRO A 155 -13.55 -19.49 5.40
CA PRO A 155 -14.70 -20.33 5.69
C PRO A 155 -15.53 -20.66 4.45
N GLY A 156 -15.91 -21.92 4.28
CA GLY A 156 -16.65 -22.41 3.11
C GLY A 156 -15.79 -22.74 1.88
N ARG A 157 -14.48 -22.45 1.87
CA ARG A 157 -13.57 -22.70 0.72
C ARG A 157 -12.55 -23.82 0.97
N HIS A 158 -12.98 -24.88 1.67
CA HIS A 158 -12.09 -25.96 2.14
C HIS A 158 -12.02 -27.19 1.21
N THR A 159 -12.80 -27.24 0.13
CA THR A 159 -12.76 -28.39 -0.77
C THR A 159 -11.40 -28.49 -1.46
N GLN A 160 -11.00 -29.70 -1.85
CA GLN A 160 -9.67 -29.99 -2.41
C GLN A 160 -9.22 -29.05 -3.55
N CYS A 161 -10.19 -28.48 -4.29
CA CYS A 161 -9.98 -27.55 -5.39
C CYS A 161 -10.05 -26.08 -4.98
N LEU A 162 -10.86 -25.74 -3.97
CA LEU A 162 -11.11 -24.35 -3.58
C LEU A 162 -10.01 -23.80 -2.67
N TRP A 163 -9.49 -24.61 -1.74
CA TRP A 163 -8.40 -24.13 -0.89
C TRP A 163 -7.09 -24.04 -1.66
N THR A 164 -6.87 -24.91 -2.67
CA THR A 164 -5.65 -24.88 -3.48
C THR A 164 -5.60 -23.65 -4.39
N ILE A 165 -6.72 -23.27 -5.01
CA ILE A 165 -6.78 -22.03 -5.80
C ILE A 165 -6.57 -20.78 -4.93
N ASP A 166 -7.12 -20.76 -3.72
CA ASP A 166 -6.96 -19.65 -2.79
C ASP A 166 -5.53 -19.58 -2.23
N LEU A 167 -4.95 -20.74 -1.91
CA LEU A 167 -3.55 -20.83 -1.51
C LEU A 167 -2.65 -20.31 -2.62
N CYS A 168 -2.88 -20.73 -3.85
CA CYS A 168 -2.12 -20.30 -5.01
C CYS A 168 -2.15 -18.76 -5.15
N ARG A 169 -3.33 -18.14 -5.04
CA ARG A 169 -3.47 -16.69 -5.06
C ARG A 169 -2.74 -16.02 -3.90
N TYR A 170 -2.90 -16.54 -2.69
CA TYR A 170 -2.22 -16.05 -1.50
C TYR A 170 -0.69 -16.08 -1.68
N VAL A 171 -0.13 -17.21 -2.11
CA VAL A 171 1.33 -17.34 -2.32
C VAL A 171 1.81 -16.38 -3.40
N ASN A 172 1.10 -16.26 -4.53
CA ASN A 172 1.50 -15.36 -5.61
C ASN A 172 1.46 -13.87 -5.23
N GLN A 173 0.62 -13.50 -4.25
CA GLN A 173 0.53 -12.13 -3.71
C GLN A 173 1.55 -11.88 -2.59
N SER A 174 1.70 -12.85 -1.69
CA SER A 174 2.43 -12.68 -0.43
C SER A 174 3.90 -13.08 -0.52
N SER A 175 4.24 -14.11 -1.30
CA SER A 175 5.60 -14.63 -1.34
C SER A 175 6.58 -13.71 -2.03
N LEU A 176 7.74 -13.57 -1.40
CA LEU A 176 8.91 -12.89 -1.94
C LEU A 176 9.71 -13.78 -2.89
N PHE A 177 9.66 -15.10 -2.71
CA PHE A 177 10.58 -16.03 -3.38
C PHE A 177 9.92 -16.96 -4.38
N ILE A 178 8.66 -17.33 -4.18
CA ILE A 178 8.02 -18.43 -4.89
C ILE A 178 6.75 -18.01 -5.63
N ARG A 179 6.37 -18.83 -6.61
CA ARG A 179 5.08 -18.76 -7.29
C ARG A 179 4.41 -20.12 -7.25
N VAL A 180 3.09 -20.13 -7.33
CA VAL A 180 2.26 -21.33 -7.36
C VAL A 180 1.30 -21.25 -8.54
N GLY A 181 1.02 -22.39 -9.16
CA GLY A 181 0.04 -22.52 -10.25
C GLY A 181 0.59 -23.32 -11.42
N GLU A 182 -0.13 -23.30 -12.53
CA GLU A 182 0.33 -23.84 -13.80
C GLU A 182 0.87 -22.71 -14.69
N LYS A 183 1.99 -22.95 -15.38
CA LYS A 183 2.52 -21.97 -16.33
C LYS A 183 1.53 -21.79 -17.48
N ALA A 184 1.05 -20.56 -17.66
CA ALA A 184 0.21 -20.17 -18.77
C ALA A 184 1.04 -19.36 -19.76
N SER A 185 1.52 -20.03 -20.82
CA SER A 185 2.38 -19.42 -21.85
C SER A 185 1.71 -18.28 -22.62
N GLU A 186 0.38 -18.29 -22.71
CA GLU A 186 -0.39 -17.28 -23.44
C GLU A 186 -0.41 -15.93 -22.69
N THR A 187 -0.56 -15.98 -21.36
CA THR A 187 -0.65 -14.81 -20.47
C THR A 187 0.67 -14.48 -19.78
N GLN A 188 1.70 -15.34 -19.93
CA GLN A 188 2.98 -15.24 -19.23
C GLN A 188 2.78 -15.11 -17.70
N SER A 189 1.88 -15.93 -17.17
CA SER A 189 1.47 -15.95 -15.75
C SER A 189 1.46 -17.36 -15.16
N PHE A 190 1.27 -17.42 -13.84
CA PHE A 190 0.95 -18.65 -13.12
C PHE A 190 -0.54 -18.69 -12.85
N ASP A 191 -1.25 -19.54 -13.57
CA ASP A 191 -2.68 -19.68 -13.42
C ASP A 191 -2.99 -20.60 -12.26
N CYS A 192 -3.76 -20.09 -11.31
CA CYS A 192 -4.25 -20.87 -10.19
C CYS A 192 -5.41 -21.75 -10.65
N LEU A 193 -5.12 -23.01 -10.94
CA LEU A 193 -6.11 -23.97 -11.38
C LEU A 193 -6.66 -24.65 -10.13
N GLY A 194 -7.96 -24.49 -9.83
CA GLY A 194 -8.61 -25.17 -8.69
C GLY A 194 -8.59 -26.69 -8.85
N SER A 195 -7.42 -27.28 -8.64
CA SER A 195 -7.05 -28.63 -9.00
C SER A 195 -6.26 -29.23 -7.84
N SER A 196 -6.39 -30.54 -7.67
CA SER A 196 -5.76 -31.27 -6.57
C SER A 196 -4.35 -31.76 -6.88
N TYR A 197 -3.84 -31.54 -8.09
CA TYR A 197 -2.53 -32.08 -8.50
C TYR A 197 -1.83 -31.31 -9.62
N ARG A 198 -2.46 -30.29 -10.21
CA ARG A 198 -1.90 -29.57 -11.36
C ARG A 198 -1.06 -28.37 -10.97
N ASP A 199 -1.43 -27.69 -9.89
CA ASP A 199 -0.67 -26.55 -9.40
C ASP A 199 0.72 -27.01 -8.94
N LYS A 200 1.73 -26.24 -9.30
CA LYS A 200 3.13 -26.51 -8.97
C LYS A 200 3.72 -25.34 -8.21
N PHE A 201 4.66 -25.62 -7.32
CA PHE A 201 5.53 -24.63 -6.70
C PHE A 201 6.71 -24.37 -7.62
N TRP A 202 6.98 -23.10 -7.82
CA TRP A 202 8.03 -22.60 -8.69
C TRP A 202 8.99 -21.71 -7.89
N VAL A 203 10.28 -21.94 -8.08
CA VAL A 203 11.36 -21.09 -7.54
C VAL A 203 12.15 -20.49 -8.71
N PRO A 204 12.86 -19.38 -8.51
CA PRO A 204 13.73 -18.85 -9.54
C PRO A 204 14.84 -19.83 -9.93
N VAL A 205 15.16 -19.89 -11.21
CA VAL A 205 16.27 -20.70 -11.74
C VAL A 205 17.58 -20.25 -11.09
N GLY A 206 18.40 -21.21 -10.68
CA GLY A 206 19.68 -20.94 -10.00
C GLY A 206 19.53 -20.43 -8.56
N SER A 207 18.31 -20.37 -8.02
CA SER A 207 18.11 -19.94 -6.63
C SER A 207 18.43 -21.00 -5.59
N GLU A 208 18.53 -22.28 -5.97
CA GLU A 208 18.69 -23.45 -5.07
C GLU A 208 17.76 -23.39 -3.84
N LEU A 209 16.59 -22.78 -4.01
CA LEU A 209 15.53 -22.78 -3.01
C LEU A 209 14.77 -24.09 -3.12
N SER A 210 14.38 -24.60 -1.96
CA SER A 210 13.47 -25.72 -1.84
C SER A 210 12.20 -25.25 -1.15
N VAL A 211 11.08 -25.86 -1.51
CA VAL A 211 9.79 -25.59 -0.89
C VAL A 211 9.31 -26.86 -0.23
N THR A 212 8.98 -26.76 1.04
CA THR A 212 8.19 -27.77 1.74
C THR A 212 6.88 -27.13 2.13
N TYR A 213 5.80 -27.88 1.98
CA TYR A 213 4.52 -27.47 2.54
C TYR A 213 3.93 -28.66 3.29
N LYS A 214 3.20 -28.37 4.35
CA LYS A 214 2.42 -29.37 5.05
C LYS A 214 1.08 -28.78 5.43
N VAL A 215 0.06 -29.61 5.31
CA VAL A 215 -1.19 -29.36 6.01
C VAL A 215 -0.87 -29.52 7.48
N ILE A 216 -0.97 -28.44 8.22
CA ILE A 216 -0.88 -28.47 9.67
C ILE A 216 -2.30 -28.56 10.19
N GLU A 217 -2.50 -29.42 11.19
CA GLU A 217 -3.58 -29.16 12.12
C GLU A 217 -3.20 -27.87 12.82
N LEU A 218 -3.91 -26.79 12.47
CA LEU A 218 -4.02 -25.70 13.41
C LEU A 218 -4.67 -26.34 14.64
N PRO A 219 -4.19 -26.06 15.85
CA PRO A 219 -4.76 -26.64 17.06
C PRO A 219 -6.27 -26.41 17.02
N VAL A 220 -7.02 -27.47 16.72
CA VAL A 220 -8.45 -27.34 16.50
C VAL A 220 -9.05 -26.96 17.84
N SER A 221 -9.66 -25.80 17.88
CA SER A 221 -11.09 -25.79 18.09
C SER A 221 -11.78 -25.45 16.77
N GLN A 222 -12.96 -26.02 16.54
CA GLN A 222 -13.74 -25.92 15.31
C GLN A 222 -14.01 -24.42 14.96
N PRO A 223 -14.45 -24.04 13.75
CA PRO A 223 -15.16 -22.79 13.59
C PRO A 223 -16.54 -23.12 14.12
N ILE A 224 -16.75 -22.91 15.41
CA ILE A 224 -18.05 -23.27 15.92
C ILE A 224 -19.06 -22.31 15.34
N GLY A 225 -19.96 -22.91 14.56
CA GLY A 225 -20.86 -22.17 13.70
C GLY A 225 -21.23 -22.87 12.40
N SER A 226 -21.10 -24.20 12.24
CA SER A 226 -22.22 -24.85 11.55
C SER A 226 -23.39 -24.64 12.49
N SER A 227 -24.31 -23.75 12.13
CA SER A 227 -25.53 -23.57 12.90
C SER A 227 -26.08 -24.96 13.23
N LYS A 228 -26.14 -25.30 14.51
CA LYS A 228 -27.08 -26.33 14.95
C LYS A 228 -28.48 -25.72 14.94
N THR A 229 -28.87 -25.20 13.79
CA THR A 229 -30.23 -24.93 13.38
C THR A 229 -30.23 -25.08 11.86
N GLY A 230 -30.91 -26.13 11.38
CA GLY A 230 -31.32 -26.25 9.99
C GLY A 230 -32.41 -25.24 9.66
N GLU A 231 -32.17 -23.97 9.95
CA GLU A 231 -33.03 -22.86 9.58
C GLU A 231 -32.11 -21.84 8.90
N ASN A 232 -32.48 -21.46 7.67
CA ASN A 232 -31.84 -20.35 6.95
C ASN A 232 -31.59 -19.21 7.93
N SER A 233 -30.32 -18.84 8.20
CA SER A 233 -30.04 -17.59 8.90
C SER A 233 -30.76 -16.49 8.11
N PRO A 234 -31.76 -15.81 8.71
CA PRO A 234 -32.46 -14.76 8.01
C PRO A 234 -31.43 -13.70 7.59
N LEU A 235 -31.58 -13.17 6.38
CA LEU A 235 -30.80 -12.03 5.94
C LEU A 235 -30.85 -10.92 7.01
N PRO A 236 -29.76 -10.16 7.21
CA PRO A 236 -29.75 -9.07 8.18
C PRO A 236 -30.90 -8.09 7.89
N ASP A 237 -31.53 -7.59 8.95
CA ASP A 237 -32.59 -6.59 8.83
C ASP A 237 -31.96 -5.26 8.39
N MET A 238 -32.25 -4.84 7.16
CA MET A 238 -31.72 -3.61 6.56
C MET A 238 -32.55 -2.36 6.91
N SER A 239 -33.53 -2.47 7.82
CA SER A 239 -34.36 -1.32 8.23
C SER A 239 -33.50 -0.21 8.83
N GLY A 240 -33.56 0.98 8.22
CA GLY A 240 -32.72 2.13 8.58
C GLY A 240 -31.40 2.23 7.80
N PHE A 241 -31.06 1.27 6.94
CA PHE A 241 -29.85 1.29 6.10
C PHE A 241 -30.15 1.63 4.64
N GLU A 242 -31.01 2.62 4.44
CA GLU A 242 -31.27 3.17 3.12
C GLU A 242 -30.12 4.09 2.72
N SER A 243 -29.47 3.82 1.59
CA SER A 243 -28.39 4.65 1.09
C SER A 243 -28.90 5.97 0.52
N ASP A 244 -28.15 7.04 0.70
CA ASP A 244 -28.46 8.35 0.10
C ASP A 244 -27.19 9.12 -0.24
N ARG A 245 -27.34 10.12 -1.11
CA ARG A 245 -26.24 10.90 -1.66
C ARG A 245 -26.63 12.36 -1.86
N LEU A 246 -25.76 13.26 -1.42
CA LEU A 246 -25.88 14.71 -1.63
C LEU A 246 -24.65 15.25 -2.34
N GLY A 247 -24.80 15.93 -3.47
CA GLY A 247 -23.70 16.56 -4.20
C GLY A 247 -23.49 16.02 -5.62
N THR A 248 -22.36 16.37 -6.24
CA THR A 248 -22.00 16.02 -7.62
C THR A 248 -21.15 14.75 -7.69
N ALA A 249 -20.89 14.24 -8.90
CA ALA A 249 -20.00 13.08 -9.15
C ALA A 249 -18.76 13.05 -8.24
N ASP A 250 -18.02 14.17 -8.23
CA ASP A 250 -16.68 14.26 -7.63
C ASP A 250 -16.68 14.87 -6.23
N ASN A 251 -17.82 15.39 -5.76
CA ASN A 251 -17.94 16.14 -4.51
C ASN A 251 -19.26 15.80 -3.81
N SER A 252 -19.33 14.60 -3.25
CA SER A 252 -20.55 14.06 -2.62
C SER A 252 -20.38 13.66 -1.18
N TRP A 253 -21.46 13.85 -0.42
CA TRP A 253 -21.73 13.19 0.84
C TRP A 253 -22.54 11.93 0.57
N PHE A 254 -22.15 10.84 1.23
CA PHE A 254 -22.79 9.55 1.15
C PHE A 254 -23.32 9.17 2.53
N SER A 255 -24.47 8.52 2.57
CA SER A 255 -25.02 7.95 3.79
C SER A 255 -25.29 6.47 3.60
N LEU A 256 -24.91 5.68 4.61
CA LEU A 256 -25.24 4.26 4.69
C LEU A 256 -26.52 3.99 5.51
N GLY A 257 -27.00 4.97 6.29
CA GLY A 257 -28.17 4.76 7.12
C GLY A 257 -28.42 5.81 8.21
N TYR A 258 -29.54 5.60 8.89
CA TYR A 258 -30.07 6.44 9.97
C TYR A 258 -29.50 6.06 11.33
N LEU A 259 -29.43 7.03 12.24
CA LEU A 259 -29.10 6.84 13.65
C LEU A 259 -30.39 6.59 14.44
N LEU A 260 -30.76 5.31 14.55
CA LEU A 260 -31.93 4.84 15.29
C LEU A 260 -31.58 4.55 16.76
N ALA A 261 -32.60 4.30 17.59
CA ALA A 261 -32.41 3.98 18.99
C ALA A 261 -33.46 3.01 19.54
N ASP A 262 -33.02 1.86 20.03
CA ASP A 262 -33.90 0.87 20.68
C ASP A 262 -34.01 1.01 22.19
N ARG A 263 -33.06 1.72 22.81
CA ARG A 263 -32.95 1.78 24.28
C ARG A 263 -32.26 3.03 24.78
N ASP A 264 -32.37 3.23 26.10
CA ASP A 264 -31.48 4.08 26.86
C ASP A 264 -30.06 3.49 26.89
N LEU A 265 -29.07 4.37 26.90
CA LEU A 265 -27.68 4.04 27.16
C LEU A 265 -27.43 3.92 28.67
N VAL A 266 -26.40 3.16 29.05
CA VAL A 266 -25.88 3.17 30.42
C VAL A 266 -24.95 4.38 30.59
N VAL A 267 -24.94 5.01 31.76
CA VAL A 267 -23.96 6.10 32.03
C VAL A 267 -22.55 5.55 31.89
N GLY A 268 -21.71 6.24 31.13
CA GLY A 268 -20.35 5.79 30.78
C GLY A 268 -20.29 4.88 29.55
N GLU A 269 -21.43 4.46 28.99
CA GLU A 269 -21.46 3.67 27.75
C GLU A 269 -20.90 4.48 26.57
N LYS A 270 -20.10 3.81 25.74
CA LYS A 270 -19.38 4.41 24.63
C LYS A 270 -19.99 4.03 23.29
N LEU A 271 -20.31 5.04 22.49
CA LEU A 271 -20.64 4.90 21.08
C LEU A 271 -19.52 5.48 20.22
N GLY A 272 -19.24 4.84 19.10
CA GLY A 272 -18.19 5.25 18.18
C GLY A 272 -18.71 5.46 16.77
N VAL A 273 -17.99 6.29 16.03
CA VAL A 273 -18.08 6.41 14.57
C VAL A 273 -16.67 6.33 14.00
N TRP A 274 -16.52 5.65 12.87
CA TRP A 274 -15.26 5.56 12.14
C TRP A 274 -15.49 5.91 10.68
N LEU A 275 -14.55 6.67 10.13
CA LEU A 275 -14.39 6.89 8.71
C LEU A 275 -13.17 6.11 8.25
N ILE A 276 -13.35 5.21 7.30
CA ILE A 276 -12.31 4.33 6.79
C ILE A 276 -12.02 4.68 5.33
N ASN A 277 -10.75 4.77 4.97
CA ASN A 277 -10.32 4.79 3.57
C ASN A 277 -10.50 3.38 2.99
N THR A 278 -11.32 3.24 1.96
CA THR A 278 -11.61 1.92 1.36
C THR A 278 -10.43 1.32 0.61
N ALA A 279 -9.45 2.14 0.18
CA ALA A 279 -8.29 1.67 -0.57
C ALA A 279 -7.27 0.92 0.30
N ASP A 280 -7.04 1.37 1.53
CA ASP A 280 -6.06 0.77 2.45
C ASP A 280 -6.64 0.32 3.80
N GLY A 281 -7.93 0.53 4.04
CA GLY A 281 -8.64 0.19 5.27
C GLY A 281 -8.22 1.03 6.48
N LYS A 282 -7.44 2.11 6.32
CA LYS A 282 -7.02 2.92 7.47
C LYS A 282 -8.16 3.79 7.99
N PRO A 283 -8.30 3.92 9.32
CA PRO A 283 -9.15 4.95 9.90
C PRO A 283 -8.60 6.34 9.57
N ILE A 284 -9.42 7.14 8.89
CA ILE A 284 -9.14 8.55 8.59
C ILE A 284 -9.54 9.40 9.80
N GLU A 285 -10.75 9.17 10.34
CA GLU A 285 -11.32 9.90 11.45
C GLU A 285 -12.12 8.95 12.35
N SER A 286 -12.18 9.25 13.65
CA SER A 286 -13.09 8.56 14.55
C SER A 286 -13.63 9.51 15.62
N VAL A 287 -14.86 9.26 16.07
CA VAL A 287 -15.51 10.03 17.13
C VAL A 287 -16.01 9.08 18.20
N GLU A 288 -15.57 9.31 19.44
CA GLU A 288 -16.12 8.66 20.63
C GLU A 288 -17.11 9.60 21.34
N PHE A 289 -18.28 9.04 21.65
CA PHE A 289 -19.33 9.64 22.47
C PHE A 289 -19.50 8.80 23.73
N ILE A 290 -19.59 9.48 24.88
CA ILE A 290 -19.76 8.84 26.19
C ILE A 290 -21.09 9.33 26.77
N ALA A 291 -21.97 8.39 27.10
CA ALA A 291 -23.26 8.71 27.67
C ALA A 291 -23.13 9.24 29.11
N ASP A 292 -23.90 10.28 29.43
CA ASP A 292 -23.98 10.87 30.77
C ASP A 292 -25.43 10.83 31.30
N ALA A 293 -25.64 11.34 32.52
CA ALA A 293 -26.95 11.33 33.16
C ALA A 293 -28.04 12.11 32.39
N ASN A 294 -27.65 13.09 31.57
CA ASN A 294 -28.57 13.98 30.86
C ASN A 294 -28.88 13.50 29.45
N ASN A 295 -27.89 12.89 28.79
CA ASN A 295 -27.97 12.55 27.37
C ASN A 295 -28.31 11.07 27.10
N ARG A 296 -28.23 10.18 28.10
CA ARG A 296 -28.39 8.72 27.94
C ARG A 296 -29.75 8.23 27.42
N PHE A 297 -30.81 9.01 27.54
CA PHE A 297 -32.17 8.54 27.24
C PHE A 297 -32.36 8.29 25.75
N GLN A 298 -33.13 7.25 25.37
CA GLN A 298 -33.41 6.85 23.98
C GLN A 298 -33.87 8.02 23.10
N ALA A 299 -34.68 8.92 23.68
CA ALA A 299 -35.19 10.11 23.00
C ALA A 299 -34.16 11.24 22.84
N LYS A 300 -32.98 11.15 23.48
CA LYS A 300 -31.98 12.23 23.57
C LYS A 300 -30.61 11.85 23.01
N TRP A 301 -30.15 10.62 23.26
CA TRP A 301 -28.79 10.25 22.88
C TRP A 301 -28.53 10.33 21.38
N PRO A 302 -29.47 10.04 20.45
CA PRO A 302 -29.18 10.15 19.02
C PRO A 302 -28.85 11.59 18.59
N GLY A 303 -29.61 12.57 19.10
CA GLY A 303 -29.35 13.99 18.85
C GLY A 303 -28.05 14.46 19.51
N ALA A 304 -27.77 14.03 20.75
CA ALA A 304 -26.51 14.34 21.43
C ALA A 304 -25.29 13.73 20.72
N PHE A 305 -25.43 12.50 20.22
CA PHE A 305 -24.40 11.81 19.46
C PHE A 305 -24.15 12.49 18.11
N ALA A 306 -25.21 12.90 17.41
CA ALA A 306 -25.08 13.68 16.18
C ALA A 306 -24.35 15.02 16.40
N LYS A 307 -24.65 15.73 17.51
CA LYS A 307 -23.92 16.94 17.91
C LYS A 307 -22.43 16.65 18.19
N ALA A 308 -22.12 15.51 18.83
CA ALA A 308 -20.75 15.11 19.08
C ALA A 308 -19.98 14.79 17.78
N ILE A 309 -20.63 14.15 16.81
CA ILE A 309 -20.05 13.89 15.48
C ILE A 309 -19.74 15.21 14.77
N ASN A 310 -20.74 16.10 14.66
CA ASN A 310 -20.60 17.37 13.94
C ASN A 310 -19.57 18.33 14.55
N SER A 311 -19.30 18.24 15.85
CA SER A 311 -18.31 19.09 16.53
C SER A 311 -16.88 18.54 16.48
N LYS A 312 -16.68 17.23 16.27
CA LYS A 312 -15.37 16.57 16.35
C LYS A 312 -14.84 16.08 15.01
N ALA A 313 -15.70 15.61 14.12
CA ALA A 313 -15.31 15.11 12.80
C ALA A 313 -15.30 16.23 11.76
N ARG A 314 -14.56 16.05 10.68
CA ARG A 314 -14.53 16.96 9.52
C ARG A 314 -15.20 16.34 8.31
N GLN A 315 -14.92 15.07 8.05
CA GLN A 315 -15.41 14.33 6.89
C GLN A 315 -16.57 13.37 7.23
N VAL A 316 -17.03 13.41 8.47
CA VAL A 316 -18.26 12.74 8.92
C VAL A 316 -19.21 13.76 9.51
N ARG A 317 -20.49 13.64 9.16
CA ARG A 317 -21.57 14.48 9.65
C ARG A 317 -22.75 13.63 10.06
N ALA A 318 -23.59 14.16 10.94
CA ALA A 318 -24.79 13.48 11.38
C ALA A 318 -25.96 14.46 11.45
N GLY A 319 -27.14 14.02 11.01
CA GLY A 319 -28.37 14.80 11.07
C GLY A 319 -29.02 15.04 9.72
N GLY A 320 -29.89 16.05 9.68
CA GLY A 320 -30.58 16.50 8.47
C GLY A 320 -29.74 17.50 7.68
N TRP A 321 -29.92 17.49 6.36
CA TRP A 321 -29.38 18.50 5.46
C TRP A 321 -30.34 19.68 5.36
N SER A 322 -29.87 20.89 5.64
CA SER A 322 -30.68 22.11 5.53
C SER A 322 -30.57 22.74 4.14
N ASP A 323 -31.53 23.62 3.80
CA ASP A 323 -31.54 24.37 2.55
C ASP A 323 -30.33 25.32 2.43
N GLU A 324 -29.72 25.70 3.56
CA GLU A 324 -28.47 26.47 3.63
C GLU A 324 -27.21 25.61 3.42
N GLY A 325 -27.36 24.32 3.11
CA GLY A 325 -26.27 23.40 2.83
C GLY A 325 -25.48 22.98 4.08
N GLN A 326 -26.13 22.93 5.24
CA GLN A 326 -25.50 22.57 6.50
C GLN A 326 -26.13 21.33 7.13
N PHE A 327 -25.31 20.53 7.79
CA PHE A 327 -25.80 19.43 8.63
C PHE A 327 -26.14 19.93 10.02
N SER A 328 -27.34 19.61 10.48
CA SER A 328 -27.80 19.92 11.83
C SER A 328 -28.34 18.68 12.53
N ALA A 329 -27.97 18.53 13.80
CA ALA A 329 -28.47 17.44 14.62
C ALA A 329 -29.97 17.62 14.88
N LEU A 330 -30.72 16.56 14.68
CA LEU A 330 -32.17 16.52 14.85
C LEU A 330 -32.51 15.95 16.23
N GLU A 331 -33.63 16.39 16.79
CA GLU A 331 -34.05 15.98 18.14
C GLU A 331 -34.91 14.71 18.13
N LYS A 332 -35.41 14.29 16.95
CA LYS A 332 -36.29 13.12 16.83
C LYS A 332 -35.47 11.82 16.87
N SER A 333 -36.02 10.84 17.57
CA SER A 333 -35.49 9.49 17.73
C SER A 333 -36.57 8.48 17.32
N ALA A 334 -36.16 7.32 16.81
CA ALA A 334 -37.06 6.24 16.43
C ALA A 334 -36.37 4.88 16.61
N THR A 335 -37.14 3.87 16.99
CA THR A 335 -36.74 2.46 16.91
C THR A 335 -36.77 1.99 15.44
N PRO A 336 -36.07 0.91 15.07
CA PRO A 336 -36.22 0.29 13.75
C PRO A 336 -37.65 -0.12 13.41
N ALA A 337 -38.40 -0.62 14.39
CA ALA A 337 -39.81 -1.01 14.22
C ALA A 337 -40.71 0.20 13.90
N GLU A 338 -40.51 1.32 14.62
CA GLU A 338 -41.19 2.57 14.30
C GLU A 338 -40.79 3.09 12.93
N PHE A 339 -39.50 3.02 12.58
CA PHE A 339 -38.98 3.55 11.32
C PHE A 339 -39.52 2.82 10.07
N ALA A 340 -39.60 1.49 10.11
CA ALA A 340 -39.97 0.65 8.97
C ALA A 340 -41.35 1.00 8.36
N GLY A 341 -42.31 1.43 9.19
CA GLY A 341 -43.67 1.76 8.76
C GLY A 341 -43.92 3.21 8.33
N GLN A 342 -42.89 4.07 8.31
CA GLN A 342 -43.06 5.52 8.21
C GLN A 342 -42.71 6.06 6.83
N ASP A 343 -43.31 7.20 6.48
CA ASP A 343 -43.11 7.89 5.21
C ASP A 343 -41.81 8.74 5.18
N ALA A 344 -41.50 9.31 4.01
CA ALA A 344 -40.31 10.14 3.82
C ALA A 344 -40.31 11.40 4.70
N VAL A 345 -41.48 11.96 5.01
CA VAL A 345 -41.61 13.17 5.84
C VAL A 345 -41.22 12.87 7.29
N PHE A 346 -41.68 11.74 7.82
CA PHE A 346 -41.29 11.28 9.15
C PHE A 346 -39.77 11.03 9.23
N ARG A 347 -39.21 10.37 8.21
CA ARG A 347 -37.79 9.98 8.13
C ARG A 347 -36.85 11.17 7.98
N ALA A 348 -37.27 12.24 7.31
CA ALA A 348 -36.50 13.49 7.21
C ALA A 348 -36.21 14.14 8.58
N GLY A 349 -37.02 13.83 9.60
CA GLY A 349 -36.79 14.27 10.97
C GLY A 349 -35.79 13.45 11.77
N ILE A 350 -35.30 12.31 11.27
CA ILE A 350 -34.41 11.39 11.99
C ILE A 350 -32.95 11.64 11.58
N ASN A 351 -32.05 11.61 12.57
CA ASN A 351 -30.63 11.79 12.29
C ASN A 351 -30.10 10.72 11.34
N ARG A 352 -29.28 11.13 10.38
CA ARG A 352 -28.63 10.24 9.42
C ARG A 352 -27.12 10.40 9.49
N LEU A 353 -26.35 9.32 9.32
CA LEU A 353 -24.89 9.37 9.29
C LEU A 353 -24.40 9.61 7.86
N TRP A 354 -23.56 10.61 7.68
CA TRP A 354 -23.02 11.03 6.39
C TRP A 354 -21.49 11.03 6.42
N HIS A 355 -20.86 10.64 5.32
CA HIS A 355 -19.43 10.80 5.11
C HIS A 355 -19.11 11.40 3.75
N TYR A 356 -17.95 12.02 3.67
CA TYR A 356 -17.48 12.64 2.43
C TYR A 356 -16.62 11.69 1.62
N SER A 357 -16.70 11.79 0.29
CA SER A 357 -15.98 10.98 -0.71
C SER A 357 -16.47 9.52 -0.82
N ASP A 358 -16.46 9.01 -2.05
CA ASP A 358 -16.79 7.63 -2.42
C ASP A 358 -15.63 6.66 -2.16
N GLY A 359 -14.41 7.17 -2.06
CA GLY A 359 -13.23 6.42 -1.61
C GLY A 359 -13.25 6.09 -0.11
N ASN A 360 -14.27 6.53 0.62
CA ASN A 360 -14.40 6.32 2.05
C ASN A 360 -15.67 5.51 2.40
N ARG A 361 -15.69 4.90 3.58
CA ARG A 361 -16.91 4.37 4.20
C ARG A 361 -17.00 4.76 5.67
N ALA A 362 -18.21 4.97 6.18
CA ALA A 362 -18.40 5.25 7.61
C ALA A 362 -19.41 4.31 8.27
N PHE A 363 -19.13 3.88 9.48
CA PHE A 363 -20.01 3.04 10.29
C PHE A 363 -20.01 3.48 11.76
N THR A 364 -20.96 2.96 12.53
CA THR A 364 -21.15 3.36 13.94
C THR A 364 -21.49 2.18 14.83
N THR A 365 -21.19 2.26 16.13
CA THR A 365 -21.64 1.30 17.15
C THR A 365 -22.91 1.75 17.88
N ALA A 366 -23.73 2.59 17.24
CA ALA A 366 -25.02 3.05 17.75
C ALA A 366 -25.91 1.91 18.27
N ALA A 367 -26.63 2.17 19.36
CA ALA A 367 -27.35 1.16 20.13
C ALA A 367 -28.77 0.89 19.59
N PHE A 368 -28.83 0.27 18.41
CA PHE A 368 -30.07 -0.24 17.82
C PHE A 368 -29.83 -1.57 17.12
N ARG A 369 -30.84 -2.44 17.10
CA ARG A 369 -30.76 -3.85 16.72
C ARG A 369 -30.31 -4.07 15.29
N THR A 370 -30.87 -3.31 14.35
CA THR A 370 -30.52 -3.45 12.94
C THR A 370 -29.10 -2.98 12.65
N ASN A 371 -28.43 -2.31 13.59
CA ASN A 371 -27.03 -1.95 13.45
C ASN A 371 -26.08 -3.13 13.72
N TRP A 372 -26.51 -4.20 14.38
CA TRP A 372 -25.62 -5.27 14.81
C TRP A 372 -25.85 -6.55 14.03
N VAL A 373 -24.81 -6.98 13.31
CA VAL A 373 -24.81 -8.22 12.55
C VAL A 373 -23.91 -9.23 13.25
N GLN A 374 -24.40 -10.44 13.40
CA GLN A 374 -23.60 -11.54 13.95
C GLN A 374 -22.49 -11.90 12.96
N ALA A 375 -21.24 -11.67 13.36
CA ALA A 375 -20.07 -12.00 12.55
C ALA A 375 -19.59 -13.44 12.79
N LEU A 376 -19.58 -13.88 14.05
CA LEU A 376 -19.03 -15.17 14.43
C LEU A 376 -19.73 -15.72 15.67
N ALA A 377 -20.23 -16.96 15.64
CA ALA A 377 -20.70 -17.63 16.85
C ALA A 377 -19.50 -18.08 17.70
N LEU A 378 -19.66 -18.10 19.03
CA LEU A 378 -18.67 -18.60 19.98
C LEU A 378 -19.23 -19.83 20.69
N ASP A 379 -18.50 -20.94 20.70
CA ASP A 379 -18.85 -22.09 21.54
C ASP A 379 -17.79 -22.31 22.61
N ASN A 380 -18.25 -22.79 23.76
CA ASN A 380 -17.40 -23.14 24.89
C ASN A 380 -16.43 -24.28 24.55
N ALA A 381 -16.74 -25.13 23.58
CA ALA A 381 -15.77 -26.11 23.05
C ALA A 381 -14.58 -25.44 22.32
N ASP A 382 -14.66 -24.14 22.01
CA ASP A 382 -13.56 -23.41 21.38
C ASP A 382 -12.41 -23.07 22.32
N LEU A 383 -12.66 -23.20 23.62
CA LEU A 383 -11.88 -22.64 24.68
C LEU A 383 -11.21 -23.79 25.46
N LYS A 384 -9.92 -24.05 25.18
CA LYS A 384 -9.08 -25.02 25.93
C LYS A 384 -8.36 -24.35 27.10
N ALA A 385 -8.34 -25.01 28.26
CA ALA A 385 -7.63 -24.51 29.43
C ALA A 385 -6.13 -24.31 29.14
N ALA A 386 -5.57 -23.18 29.60
CA ALA A 386 -4.16 -22.77 29.47
C ALA A 386 -3.66 -22.32 28.09
N ASP A 387 -4.40 -22.52 27.01
CA ASP A 387 -4.05 -21.93 25.71
C ASP A 387 -4.59 -20.49 25.65
N PRO A 388 -3.75 -19.48 25.33
CA PRO A 388 -4.27 -18.16 25.08
C PRO A 388 -5.16 -18.19 23.83
N PHE A 389 -6.13 -17.30 23.76
CA PHE A 389 -7.09 -17.21 22.66
C PHE A 389 -7.13 -15.79 22.19
N TRP A 390 -7.06 -15.54 20.88
CA TRP A 390 -7.17 -14.19 20.35
C TRP A 390 -8.43 -14.02 19.52
N VAL A 391 -8.94 -12.79 19.48
CA VAL A 391 -9.93 -12.30 18.52
C VAL A 391 -9.35 -11.09 17.80
N GLN A 392 -9.34 -11.11 16.47
CA GLN A 392 -8.90 -9.98 15.65
C GLN A 392 -10.05 -9.42 14.84
N VAL A 393 -10.12 -8.09 14.79
CA VAL A 393 -11.06 -7.32 13.98
C VAL A 393 -10.26 -6.63 12.89
N ARG A 394 -10.55 -6.95 11.64
CA ARG A 394 -9.82 -6.47 10.46
C ARG A 394 -10.74 -5.84 9.44
N ASP A 395 -10.17 -5.06 8.54
CA ASP A 395 -10.80 -4.71 7.28
C ASP A 395 -10.92 -5.97 6.40
N ILE A 396 -12.10 -6.23 5.84
CA ILE A 396 -12.30 -7.42 5.01
C ILE A 396 -11.44 -7.41 3.74
N THR A 397 -11.19 -6.24 3.16
CA THR A 397 -10.55 -6.09 1.86
C THR A 397 -9.05 -5.91 2.02
N SER A 398 -8.62 -4.91 2.80
CA SER A 398 -7.20 -4.57 2.96
C SER A 398 -6.50 -5.38 4.05
N GLN A 399 -7.25 -6.13 4.87
CA GLN A 399 -6.76 -6.84 6.06
C GLN A 399 -6.15 -5.91 7.13
N TYR A 400 -6.41 -4.60 7.06
CA TYR A 400 -5.97 -3.63 8.06
C TYR A 400 -6.44 -4.03 9.46
N LEU A 401 -5.53 -4.08 10.44
CA LEU A 401 -5.85 -4.50 11.80
C LEU A 401 -6.44 -3.33 12.61
N TYR A 402 -7.66 -3.49 13.10
CA TYR A 402 -8.31 -2.51 13.97
C TYR A 402 -8.17 -2.86 15.46
N GLU A 403 -8.41 -4.12 15.82
CA GLU A 403 -8.39 -4.57 17.21
C GLU A 403 -7.79 -5.98 17.33
N THR A 404 -7.05 -6.22 18.41
CA THR A 404 -6.66 -7.55 18.86
C THR A 404 -7.06 -7.70 20.33
N HIS A 405 -7.88 -8.69 20.62
CA HIS A 405 -8.28 -9.06 21.97
C HIS A 405 -7.58 -10.36 22.32
N LEU A 406 -6.54 -10.30 23.14
CA LEU A 406 -5.90 -11.49 23.66
C LEU A 406 -6.52 -11.88 25.02
N PHE A 407 -7.11 -13.06 25.05
CA PHE A 407 -7.68 -13.68 26.23
C PHE A 407 -6.72 -14.75 26.73
N THR A 408 -6.05 -14.47 27.85
CA THR A 408 -5.23 -15.46 28.57
C THR A 408 -5.94 -15.75 29.89
N PRO A 409 -6.46 -16.96 30.09
CA PRO A 409 -7.12 -17.28 31.35
C PRO A 409 -6.14 -17.28 32.52
N ASP A 410 -6.59 -16.74 33.65
CA ASP A 410 -5.99 -17.06 34.94
C ASP A 410 -6.24 -18.56 35.21
N ALA A 411 -5.23 -19.28 35.71
CA ALA A 411 -5.35 -20.71 36.07
C ALA A 411 -6.50 -20.99 37.06
N LYS A 412 -7.03 -19.95 37.72
CA LYS A 412 -8.12 -20.01 38.70
C LYS A 412 -9.52 -19.72 38.12
N ILE A 413 -9.63 -19.19 36.90
CA ILE A 413 -10.91 -18.82 36.29
C ILE A 413 -11.20 -19.79 35.14
N PRO A 414 -12.34 -20.51 35.15
CA PRO A 414 -12.67 -21.41 34.06
C PRO A 414 -12.80 -20.67 32.72
N LEU A 415 -12.26 -21.25 31.65
CA LEU A 415 -12.46 -20.77 30.28
C LEU A 415 -13.94 -20.84 29.94
N THR A 416 -14.59 -19.68 29.84
CA THR A 416 -15.97 -19.59 29.40
C THR A 416 -16.07 -18.52 28.33
N THR A 417 -16.92 -18.75 27.33
CA THR A 417 -17.22 -17.73 26.32
C THR A 417 -17.81 -16.48 26.96
N ARG A 418 -18.46 -16.61 28.13
CA ARG A 418 -18.92 -15.48 28.95
C ARG A 418 -17.77 -14.54 29.35
N ALA A 419 -16.70 -15.06 29.96
CA ALA A 419 -15.57 -14.25 30.41
C ALA A 419 -14.86 -13.56 29.23
N LEU A 420 -14.75 -14.24 28.09
CA LEU A 420 -14.26 -13.65 26.85
C LEU A 420 -15.17 -12.48 26.39
N CYS A 421 -16.48 -12.67 26.41
CA CYS A 421 -17.44 -11.63 26.05
C CYS A 421 -17.38 -10.42 27.01
N GLU A 422 -17.21 -10.67 28.30
CA GLU A 422 -17.03 -9.62 29.31
C GLU A 422 -15.77 -8.80 29.05
N GLN A 423 -14.65 -9.45 28.69
CA GLN A 423 -13.42 -8.77 28.29
C GLN A 423 -13.61 -7.94 27.02
N ILE A 424 -14.17 -8.54 25.96
CA ILE A 424 -14.39 -7.86 24.68
C ILE A 424 -15.31 -6.65 24.84
N ASN A 425 -16.40 -6.75 25.60
CA ASN A 425 -17.30 -5.61 25.80
C ASN A 425 -16.69 -4.49 26.67
N ARG A 426 -15.70 -4.81 27.51
CA ARG A 426 -14.96 -3.82 28.31
C ARG A 426 -13.89 -3.10 27.48
N ASP A 427 -13.15 -3.85 26.66
CA ASP A 427 -11.92 -3.37 26.02
C ASP A 427 -12.12 -3.03 24.52
N GLY A 428 -13.13 -3.60 23.87
CA GLY A 428 -13.44 -3.45 22.44
C GLY A 428 -14.15 -2.15 22.08
N LYS A 429 -13.82 -1.61 20.91
CA LYS A 429 -14.38 -0.33 20.44
C LYS A 429 -15.43 -0.55 19.36
N MET A 430 -15.11 -1.39 18.37
CA MET A 430 -15.93 -1.72 17.21
C MET A 430 -16.78 -2.97 17.43
N LEU A 431 -16.34 -3.88 18.31
CA LEU A 431 -16.96 -5.18 18.51
C LEU A 431 -17.89 -5.21 19.74
N ARG A 432 -18.95 -6.02 19.68
CA ARG A 432 -19.72 -6.46 20.86
C ARG A 432 -19.78 -7.98 20.91
N ALA A 433 -19.85 -8.53 22.11
CA ALA A 433 -19.78 -9.96 22.34
C ALA A 433 -20.85 -10.42 23.34
N GLY A 434 -21.59 -11.47 23.00
CA GLY A 434 -22.63 -12.02 23.86
C GLY A 434 -23.83 -12.55 23.10
N VAL A 435 -24.93 -12.71 23.82
CA VAL A 435 -26.26 -13.08 23.29
C VAL A 435 -27.08 -11.82 23.12
N TRP A 436 -27.80 -11.72 21.99
CA TRP A 436 -28.79 -10.66 21.81
C TRP A 436 -29.96 -10.84 22.79
N ASP A 437 -30.15 -9.89 23.70
CA ASP A 437 -31.30 -9.83 24.60
C ASP A 437 -32.39 -8.92 24.01
N ALA A 438 -33.46 -9.54 23.54
CA ALA A 438 -34.61 -8.85 22.96
C ALA A 438 -35.37 -7.95 23.97
N LYS A 439 -35.22 -8.17 25.28
CA LYS A 439 -35.91 -7.35 26.30
C LYS A 439 -35.18 -6.03 26.56
N THR A 440 -33.85 -6.08 26.54
CA THR A 440 -33.00 -4.93 26.82
C THR A 440 -32.40 -4.32 25.56
N SER A 441 -32.68 -4.89 24.38
CA SER A 441 -32.09 -4.50 23.08
C SER A 441 -30.59 -4.32 23.15
N SER A 442 -29.92 -5.26 23.82
CA SER A 442 -28.50 -5.21 24.15
C SER A 442 -27.85 -6.56 23.87
N ILE A 443 -26.55 -6.52 23.57
CA ILE A 443 -25.72 -7.72 23.47
C ILE A 443 -25.02 -7.87 24.82
N LEU A 444 -25.35 -8.94 25.54
CA LEU A 444 -24.85 -9.18 26.90
C LEU A 444 -24.17 -10.55 26.99
N PRO A 445 -23.07 -10.68 27.76
CA PRO A 445 -22.44 -11.97 27.99
C PRO A 445 -23.43 -13.00 28.55
N GLY A 446 -23.65 -14.08 27.82
CA GLY A 446 -24.49 -15.21 28.22
C GLY A 446 -23.66 -16.39 28.73
N GLU A 447 -24.30 -17.36 29.36
CA GLU A 447 -23.66 -18.62 29.77
C GLU A 447 -23.36 -19.56 28.57
N LYS A 448 -24.12 -19.39 27.48
CA LYS A 448 -24.05 -20.18 26.25
C LYS A 448 -24.57 -19.36 25.07
N ASP A 449 -24.40 -19.88 23.86
CA ASP A 449 -24.91 -19.30 22.62
C ASP A 449 -24.37 -17.87 22.35
N ASN A 450 -23.18 -17.56 22.89
CA ASN A 450 -22.53 -16.27 22.70
C ASN A 450 -22.08 -16.10 21.24
N ALA A 451 -22.00 -14.87 20.78
CA ALA A 451 -21.46 -14.53 19.48
C ALA A 451 -20.72 -13.20 19.49
N LEU A 452 -19.93 -12.95 18.46
CA LEU A 452 -19.28 -11.69 18.16
C LEU A 452 -20.10 -10.94 17.12
N TRP A 453 -20.34 -9.67 17.37
CA TRP A 453 -21.23 -8.80 16.61
C TRP A 453 -20.47 -7.58 16.11
N ILE A 454 -20.63 -7.29 14.83
CA ILE A 454 -20.05 -6.11 14.16
C ILE A 454 -21.15 -5.14 13.74
N PRO A 455 -20.83 -3.86 13.55
CA PRO A 455 -21.75 -2.93 12.94
C PRO A 455 -22.12 -3.32 11.51
N GLN A 456 -23.36 -3.10 11.15
CA GLN A 456 -23.87 -3.30 9.80
C GLN A 456 -23.18 -2.35 8.82
N CYS A 457 -22.91 -2.83 7.60
CA CYS A 457 -22.19 -2.09 6.54
C CYS A 457 -20.77 -1.63 6.95
N SER A 458 -20.14 -2.29 7.93
CA SER A 458 -18.80 -1.91 8.39
C SER A 458 -17.65 -2.55 7.61
N ASP A 459 -17.94 -3.60 6.83
CA ASP A 459 -16.95 -4.45 6.15
C ASP A 459 -15.82 -4.90 7.08
N LEU A 460 -16.17 -5.16 8.33
CA LEU A 460 -15.27 -5.75 9.33
C LEU A 460 -15.29 -7.27 9.19
N ALA A 461 -14.09 -7.87 9.17
CA ALA A 461 -13.88 -9.29 9.32
C ALA A 461 -13.47 -9.59 10.77
N VAL A 462 -14.11 -10.59 11.36
CA VAL A 462 -13.78 -11.05 12.72
C VAL A 462 -13.23 -12.46 12.62
N THR A 463 -12.06 -12.67 13.21
CA THR A 463 -11.41 -13.97 13.29
C THR A 463 -11.10 -14.27 14.74
N SER A 464 -11.21 -15.54 15.14
CA SER A 464 -10.84 -16.00 16.47
C SER A 464 -10.04 -17.29 16.36
N MET A 465 -9.03 -17.45 17.22
CA MET A 465 -8.17 -18.63 17.18
C MET A 465 -7.46 -18.87 18.51
N ALA A 466 -7.16 -20.14 18.80
CA ALA A 466 -6.18 -20.50 19.81
C ALA A 466 -4.79 -19.97 19.42
N ALA A 467 -4.10 -19.38 20.38
CA ALA A 467 -2.93 -18.56 20.21
C ALA A 467 -1.69 -19.30 20.72
N ASN A 468 -1.28 -20.35 20.01
CA ASN A 468 -0.13 -21.18 20.42
C ASN A 468 1.19 -20.45 20.27
N TRP A 469 2.16 -20.75 21.13
CA TRP A 469 3.51 -20.22 21.02
C TRP A 469 4.33 -21.00 20.00
N TRP A 470 5.04 -20.29 19.12
CA TRP A 470 6.03 -20.89 18.21
C TRP A 470 7.30 -20.04 18.14
N SER A 471 8.43 -20.68 17.81
CA SER A 471 9.69 -19.98 17.61
C SER A 471 9.77 -19.47 16.18
N GLN A 472 10.09 -18.19 16.03
CA GLN A 472 10.19 -17.52 14.74
C GLN A 472 11.65 -17.36 14.30
N ALA A 473 12.53 -16.97 15.22
CA ALA A 473 13.92 -16.62 14.92
C ALA A 473 14.85 -16.93 16.09
N THR A 474 16.16 -16.92 15.83
CA THR A 474 17.19 -17.01 16.86
C THR A 474 17.83 -15.64 17.08
N VAL A 475 17.76 -15.14 18.31
CA VAL A 475 18.49 -13.96 18.78
C VAL A 475 19.86 -14.41 19.27
N SER A 476 20.92 -13.77 18.78
CA SER A 476 22.30 -14.14 19.14
C SER A 476 23.03 -13.00 19.83
N ALA A 477 23.65 -13.31 20.96
CA ALA A 477 24.61 -12.43 21.61
C ALA A 477 25.98 -12.56 20.96
N ALA A 478 26.18 -11.90 19.82
CA ALA A 478 27.47 -11.92 19.11
C ALA A 478 28.58 -11.23 19.92
N ARG A 479 28.24 -10.13 20.60
CA ARG A 479 29.14 -9.30 21.41
C ARG A 479 28.49 -8.80 22.70
N GLU A 480 29.31 -8.18 23.55
CA GLU A 480 28.85 -7.39 24.70
C GLU A 480 28.20 -6.08 24.22
N LEU A 481 27.30 -5.54 25.04
CA LEU A 481 26.65 -4.25 24.80
C LEU A 481 27.51 -3.09 25.33
N GLN A 482 27.54 -1.99 24.60
CA GLN A 482 28.21 -0.77 25.05
C GLN A 482 27.37 -0.04 26.11
N GLU A 483 28.00 0.84 26.86
CA GLU A 483 27.29 1.68 27.82
C GLU A 483 26.31 2.62 27.08
N GLY A 484 25.04 2.62 27.49
CA GLY A 484 23.98 3.38 26.84
C GLY A 484 23.39 2.74 25.58
N GLU A 485 23.93 1.61 25.11
CA GLU A 485 23.39 0.89 23.96
C GLU A 485 22.01 0.32 24.26
N SER A 486 21.10 0.46 23.29
CA SER A 486 19.69 0.07 23.41
C SER A 486 19.35 -1.07 22.45
N ILE A 487 18.60 -2.07 22.93
CA ILE A 487 17.96 -3.09 22.09
C ILE A 487 16.46 -2.86 22.08
N TYR A 488 15.87 -2.85 20.90
CA TYR A 488 14.44 -2.74 20.71
C TYR A 488 13.83 -4.08 20.34
N CYS A 489 12.61 -4.33 20.82
CA CYS A 489 11.77 -5.46 20.43
C CYS A 489 10.43 -4.92 19.92
N TYR A 490 10.07 -5.30 18.70
CA TYR A 490 8.87 -4.86 17.99
C TYR A 490 7.89 -6.01 17.81
N VAL A 491 6.59 -5.70 17.92
CA VAL A 491 5.49 -6.60 17.58
C VAL A 491 4.57 -5.87 16.62
N TRP A 492 4.70 -6.18 15.33
CA TRP A 492 3.91 -5.56 14.27
C TRP A 492 2.88 -6.55 13.72
N ASP A 493 1.80 -6.00 13.18
CA ASP A 493 0.87 -6.75 12.37
C ASP A 493 1.51 -7.08 11.03
N ASP A 494 1.47 -8.35 10.63
CA ASP A 494 2.15 -8.79 9.41
C ASP A 494 1.47 -8.21 8.16
N PHE A 495 0.16 -7.99 8.20
CA PHE A 495 -0.61 -7.52 7.04
C PHE A 495 -0.67 -6.01 6.89
N SER A 496 -0.68 -5.24 7.99
CA SER A 496 -0.97 -3.80 7.94
C SER A 496 0.18 -2.91 8.40
N SER A 497 1.29 -3.47 8.91
CA SER A 497 2.39 -2.74 9.58
C SER A 497 1.94 -1.89 10.77
N VAL A 498 0.72 -2.12 11.29
CA VAL A 498 0.30 -1.52 12.55
C VAL A 498 1.16 -2.12 13.66
N GLU A 499 1.84 -1.25 14.40
CA GLU A 499 2.50 -1.64 15.63
C GLU A 499 1.42 -1.94 16.68
N LEU A 500 1.31 -3.19 17.13
CA LEU A 500 0.25 -3.61 18.05
C LEU A 500 0.41 -2.92 19.42
N LEU A 501 1.66 -2.79 19.85
CA LEU A 501 2.05 -2.20 21.12
C LEU A 501 3.38 -1.45 20.93
N PRO A 502 3.62 -0.34 21.65
CA PRO A 502 4.89 0.35 21.61
C PRO A 502 6.07 -0.60 21.87
N ALA A 503 7.11 -0.48 21.05
CA ALA A 503 8.32 -1.27 21.16
C ALA A 503 8.93 -1.18 22.56
N LEU A 504 9.42 -2.32 23.05
CA LEU A 504 10.26 -2.33 24.25
C LEU A 504 11.61 -1.73 23.88
N CYS A 505 12.07 -0.75 24.66
CA CYS A 505 13.46 -0.29 24.64
C CYS A 505 14.20 -0.83 25.87
N PHE A 506 15.17 -1.71 25.66
CA PHE A 506 16.00 -2.31 26.69
C PHE A 506 17.37 -1.64 26.75
N ILE A 507 17.69 -1.03 27.89
CA ILE A 507 18.99 -0.40 28.17
C ILE A 507 19.56 -1.00 29.47
N PRO A 508 20.54 -1.91 29.39
CA PRO A 508 21.16 -2.52 30.57
C PRO A 508 22.00 -1.50 31.35
N LYS A 509 21.56 -1.16 32.56
CA LYS A 509 22.25 -0.20 33.43
C LYS A 509 23.52 -0.77 34.07
N ALA A 510 23.48 -2.03 34.52
CA ALA A 510 24.60 -2.69 35.18
C ALA A 510 25.61 -3.20 34.15
N ALA A 511 26.92 -3.06 34.44
CA ALA A 511 27.98 -3.53 33.56
C ALA A 511 27.95 -5.05 33.36
N GLU A 512 27.56 -5.79 34.39
CA GLU A 512 27.42 -7.25 34.38
C GLU A 512 26.32 -7.69 33.42
N ALA A 513 25.22 -6.94 33.36
CA ALA A 513 24.10 -7.22 32.47
C ALA A 513 24.38 -6.85 31.00
N ARG A 514 25.53 -6.22 30.71
CA ARG A 514 25.98 -5.92 29.33
C ARG A 514 26.85 -7.02 28.72
N LYS A 515 27.37 -7.93 29.55
CA LYS A 515 28.26 -9.00 29.10
C LYS A 515 27.55 -9.92 28.11
N LYS A 516 28.33 -10.48 27.18
CA LYS A 516 27.88 -11.31 26.05
C LYS A 516 27.02 -12.50 26.50
N ASP A 517 27.34 -13.07 27.65
CA ASP A 517 26.65 -14.21 28.24
C ASP A 517 25.49 -13.82 29.17
N ALA A 518 25.27 -12.53 29.45
CA ALA A 518 24.31 -12.07 30.45
C ALA A 518 23.14 -11.26 29.86
N TRP A 519 23.39 -10.49 28.80
CA TRP A 519 22.39 -9.51 28.34
C TRP A 519 21.14 -10.17 27.74
N LEU A 520 21.23 -11.37 27.17
CA LEU A 520 20.06 -12.09 26.65
C LEU A 520 19.10 -12.48 27.76
N HIS A 521 19.60 -12.95 28.90
CA HIS A 521 18.78 -13.27 30.07
C HIS A 521 18.13 -11.99 30.64
N ALA A 522 18.89 -10.88 30.70
CA ALA A 522 18.34 -9.60 31.14
C ALA A 522 17.27 -9.05 30.18
N LEU A 523 17.46 -9.20 28.87
CA LEU A 523 16.47 -8.83 27.85
C LEU A 523 15.20 -9.69 27.96
N ALA A 524 15.34 -11.00 28.18
CA ALA A 524 14.19 -11.88 28.40
C ALA A 524 13.37 -11.44 29.62
N GLY A 525 14.03 -11.09 30.72
CA GLY A 525 13.39 -10.50 31.90
C GLY A 525 12.67 -9.17 31.61
N ALA A 526 13.28 -8.31 30.80
CA ALA A 526 12.67 -7.04 30.38
C ALA A 526 11.43 -7.24 29.50
N ILE A 527 11.48 -8.18 28.55
CA ILE A 527 10.32 -8.57 27.72
C ILE A 527 9.18 -9.06 28.61
N LYS A 528 9.48 -9.97 29.55
CA LYS A 528 8.52 -10.55 30.49
C LYS A 528 7.86 -9.50 31.39
N ALA A 529 8.57 -8.43 31.73
CA ALA A 529 8.04 -7.31 32.53
C ALA A 529 7.29 -6.26 31.70
N SER A 530 7.32 -6.36 30.37
CA SER A 530 6.72 -5.38 29.46
C SER A 530 5.31 -5.79 29.00
N PRO A 531 4.51 -4.85 28.45
CA PRO A 531 3.25 -5.18 27.79
C PRO A 531 3.39 -6.18 26.63
N LEU A 532 4.60 -6.32 26.05
CA LEU A 532 4.87 -7.27 24.97
C LEU A 532 4.88 -8.74 25.42
N ALA A 533 4.95 -9.03 26.73
CA ALA A 533 5.02 -10.40 27.26
C ALA A 533 3.86 -11.31 26.82
N SER A 534 2.72 -10.70 26.50
CA SER A 534 1.54 -11.36 25.96
C SER A 534 1.72 -11.86 24.52
N TYR A 535 2.67 -11.30 23.77
CA TYR A 535 2.86 -11.53 22.34
C TYR A 535 4.21 -12.15 21.98
N VAL A 536 5.24 -11.84 22.75
CA VAL A 536 6.62 -12.28 22.50
C VAL A 536 7.30 -12.72 23.78
N ARG A 537 8.13 -13.74 23.67
CA ARG A 537 9.02 -14.24 24.73
C ARG A 537 10.39 -14.53 24.14
N LEU A 538 11.40 -14.48 25.00
CA LEU A 538 12.76 -14.88 24.65
C LEU A 538 13.14 -16.04 25.55
N GLY A 539 13.48 -17.19 24.98
CA GLY A 539 13.69 -18.42 25.74
C GLY A 539 14.66 -19.39 25.08
N SER A 540 14.82 -20.57 25.66
CA SER A 540 15.53 -21.68 25.02
C SER A 540 14.78 -22.22 23.79
N SER A 541 15.38 -23.15 23.05
CA SER A 541 14.75 -23.84 21.92
C SER A 541 13.62 -24.80 22.33
N VAL A 542 13.38 -24.98 23.64
CA VAL A 542 12.27 -25.77 24.16
C VAL A 542 10.97 -24.97 24.08
N SER A 543 9.92 -25.60 23.55
CA SER A 543 8.60 -25.00 23.39
C SER A 543 8.08 -24.35 24.67
N GLY A 544 7.71 -23.07 24.59
CA GLY A 544 7.10 -22.33 25.69
C GLY A 544 8.07 -21.78 26.74
N SER A 545 9.40 -21.94 26.54
CA SER A 545 10.44 -21.37 27.41
C SER A 545 10.38 -19.83 27.39
N ASP A 546 10.44 -19.20 28.56
CA ASP A 546 10.54 -17.75 28.74
C ASP A 546 11.87 -17.31 29.38
N ASP A 547 12.79 -18.27 29.55
CA ASP A 547 14.15 -18.05 30.02
C ASP A 547 15.15 -18.71 29.05
N PRO A 548 16.11 -17.96 28.49
CA PRO A 548 17.19 -18.53 27.69
C PRO A 548 18.26 -19.22 28.54
N GLY A 549 18.32 -18.94 29.85
CA GLY A 549 19.37 -19.35 30.78
C GLY A 549 20.38 -18.24 31.04
N ALA A 550 20.92 -18.19 32.27
CA ALA A 550 21.73 -17.07 32.77
C ALA A 550 23.09 -16.85 32.07
N SER A 551 23.56 -17.81 31.26
CA SER A 551 24.82 -17.73 30.50
C SER A 551 24.61 -17.97 29.00
N ALA A 552 23.37 -17.79 28.52
CA ALA A 552 23.01 -18.07 27.14
C ALA A 552 23.58 -17.03 26.19
N THR A 553 24.17 -17.50 25.09
CA THR A 553 24.64 -16.65 23.97
C THR A 553 23.73 -16.72 22.76
N GLN A 554 22.72 -17.59 22.80
CA GLN A 554 21.66 -17.70 21.81
C GLN A 554 20.34 -17.93 22.53
N ALA A 555 19.27 -17.39 21.97
CA ALA A 555 17.92 -17.56 22.46
C ALA A 555 16.94 -17.65 21.28
N SER A 556 15.87 -18.40 21.46
CA SER A 556 14.75 -18.44 20.53
C SER A 556 13.79 -17.30 20.83
N LEU A 557 13.46 -16.53 19.79
CA LEU A 557 12.37 -15.56 19.80
C LEU A 557 11.07 -16.33 19.57
N TRP A 558 10.25 -16.40 20.60
CA TRP A 558 8.94 -17.04 20.57
C TRP A 558 7.87 -15.97 20.39
N GLN A 559 6.95 -16.19 19.46
CA GLN A 559 5.78 -15.34 19.30
C GLN A 559 4.51 -16.15 19.53
N ILE A 560 3.47 -15.44 19.95
CA ILE A 560 2.14 -16.01 20.04
C ILE A 560 1.53 -16.20 18.66
N GLY A 561 0.62 -17.15 18.55
CA GLY A 561 0.14 -17.67 17.29
C GLY A 561 -0.88 -16.79 16.56
N ALA A 562 -0.50 -15.56 16.31
CA ALA A 562 -1.24 -14.56 15.54
C ALA A 562 -0.41 -14.15 14.30
N PRO A 563 -1.02 -13.53 13.28
CA PRO A 563 -0.31 -12.99 12.11
C PRO A 563 0.52 -11.76 12.49
N LEU A 564 1.60 -12.01 13.23
CA LEU A 564 2.50 -11.02 13.77
C LEU A 564 3.86 -11.16 13.14
N ARG A 565 4.48 -10.01 12.95
CA ARG A 565 5.90 -9.87 12.64
C ARG A 565 6.60 -9.38 13.88
N VAL A 566 7.36 -10.27 14.51
CA VAL A 566 8.21 -9.93 15.65
C VAL A 566 9.66 -9.84 15.19
N PHE A 567 10.38 -8.81 15.65
CA PHE A 567 11.80 -8.65 15.35
C PHE A 567 12.48 -7.77 16.40
N THR A 568 13.79 -7.89 16.47
CA THR A 568 14.63 -7.19 17.44
C THR A 568 15.75 -6.42 16.74
N THR A 569 16.39 -5.49 17.45
CA THR A 569 17.54 -4.71 16.95
C THR A 569 18.85 -5.18 17.57
N GLU A 570 18.95 -6.47 17.90
CA GLU A 570 20.15 -7.03 18.50
C GLU A 570 21.36 -6.82 17.58
N PRO A 571 22.55 -6.58 18.14
CA PRO A 571 23.73 -6.19 17.37
C PRO A 571 24.45 -7.40 16.76
N SER A 572 23.73 -8.47 16.42
CA SER A 572 24.32 -9.57 15.65
C SER A 572 24.31 -9.17 14.17
N PRO A 573 25.45 -9.23 13.45
CA PRO A 573 25.47 -8.89 12.03
C PRO A 573 24.53 -9.76 11.19
N ASP A 574 24.20 -10.97 11.66
CA ASP A 574 23.21 -11.85 11.04
C ASP A 574 21.77 -11.30 11.05
N ASN A 575 21.45 -10.47 12.04
CA ASN A 575 20.13 -9.86 12.19
C ASN A 575 19.91 -8.71 11.20
N TRP A 576 20.97 -8.12 10.64
CA TRP A 576 20.86 -6.94 9.79
C TRP A 576 20.97 -7.31 8.31
N LEU A 577 20.16 -6.64 7.50
CA LEU A 577 20.16 -6.73 6.04
C LEU A 577 20.48 -5.36 5.47
N SER A 578 21.36 -5.32 4.46
CA SER A 578 21.62 -4.10 3.70
C SER A 578 20.40 -3.77 2.86
N ALA A 579 19.76 -2.64 3.14
CA ALA A 579 18.56 -2.19 2.45
C ALA A 579 18.87 -1.27 1.26
N THR A 580 20.10 -0.76 1.17
CA THR A 580 20.54 0.11 0.08
C THR A 580 21.92 -0.27 -0.40
N GLY A 581 22.29 0.25 -1.58
CA GLY A 581 23.66 0.29 -2.04
C GLY A 581 24.48 1.35 -1.30
N PRO A 582 25.73 1.54 -1.74
CA PRO A 582 26.58 2.57 -1.18
C PRO A 582 26.00 3.95 -1.46
N LEU A 583 25.67 4.68 -0.39
CA LEU A 583 25.01 5.99 -0.47
C LEU A 583 25.83 7.04 -1.24
N ALA A 584 27.15 6.85 -1.31
CA ALA A 584 28.04 7.70 -2.08
C ALA A 584 27.79 7.64 -3.60
N GLU A 585 27.11 6.62 -4.12
CA GLU A 585 26.73 6.52 -5.53
C GLU A 585 25.58 7.46 -5.90
N LEU A 586 24.87 8.00 -4.90
CA LEU A 586 23.79 8.96 -5.12
C LEU A 586 24.29 10.35 -5.51
N TYR A 587 25.54 10.70 -5.18
CA TYR A 587 26.14 12.00 -5.49
C TYR A 587 26.34 12.21 -7.00
N GLU A 588 25.73 13.24 -7.58
CA GLU A 588 26.07 13.76 -8.92
C GLU A 588 26.88 15.05 -8.79
N ASP A 589 26.40 15.95 -7.94
CA ASP A 589 26.99 17.25 -7.65
C ASP A 589 26.68 17.69 -6.21
N ASN A 590 27.15 18.87 -5.83
CA ASN A 590 26.90 19.44 -4.51
C ASN A 590 25.46 19.87 -4.23
N LYS A 591 24.58 19.88 -5.24
CA LYS A 591 23.17 20.23 -5.13
C LYS A 591 22.26 19.01 -5.12
N THR A 592 22.83 17.81 -5.21
CA THR A 592 22.07 16.58 -5.30
C THR A 592 21.22 16.39 -4.04
N ALA A 593 19.91 16.56 -4.21
CA ALA A 593 18.91 16.28 -3.19
C ALA A 593 18.49 14.80 -3.28
N VAL A 594 18.12 14.22 -2.13
CA VAL A 594 17.84 12.78 -2.03
C VAL A 594 16.55 12.58 -1.24
N THR A 595 15.61 11.84 -1.82
CA THR A 595 14.40 11.38 -1.16
C THR A 595 14.60 9.94 -0.69
N ILE A 596 14.17 9.67 0.54
CA ILE A 596 14.28 8.37 1.18
C ILE A 596 12.93 8.01 1.77
N GLU A 597 12.48 6.80 1.48
CA GLU A 597 11.22 6.27 1.96
C GLU A 597 11.44 4.91 2.61
N LEU A 598 11.04 4.80 3.88
CA LEU A 598 10.89 3.53 4.57
C LEU A 598 9.49 3.01 4.29
N ARG A 599 9.37 1.82 3.70
CA ARG A 599 8.09 1.21 3.31
C ARG A 599 7.94 -0.17 3.94
N ASN A 600 6.70 -0.57 4.21
CA ASN A 600 6.45 -2.00 4.48
C ASN A 600 6.59 -2.79 3.17
N GLY A 601 7.42 -3.82 3.18
CA GLY A 601 7.65 -4.70 2.03
C GLY A 601 6.42 -5.46 1.54
N LEU A 602 5.39 -5.64 2.37
CA LEU A 602 4.12 -6.27 1.98
C LEU A 602 3.12 -5.26 1.43
N THR A 603 2.71 -4.26 2.20
CA THR A 603 1.67 -3.29 1.81
C THR A 603 2.17 -2.17 0.90
N GLN A 604 3.48 -1.99 0.78
CA GLN A 604 4.12 -0.81 0.17
C GLN A 604 3.76 0.52 0.86
N GLY A 605 3.03 0.49 1.98
CA GLY A 605 2.69 1.68 2.74
C GLY A 605 3.96 2.38 3.23
N VAL A 606 4.00 3.70 3.04
CA VAL A 606 5.08 4.54 3.55
C VAL A 606 4.98 4.60 5.07
N LEU A 607 6.02 4.14 5.75
CA LEU A 607 6.20 4.24 7.20
C LEU A 607 6.78 5.61 7.55
N GLN A 608 7.78 6.04 6.78
CA GLN A 608 8.42 7.34 6.92
C GLN A 608 8.98 7.78 5.57
N ALA A 609 8.89 9.07 5.27
CA ALA A 609 9.53 9.67 4.11
C ALA A 609 10.26 10.95 4.53
N PHE A 610 11.46 11.15 4.00
CA PHE A 610 12.28 12.32 4.26
C PHE A 610 13.06 12.72 3.02
N THR A 611 13.35 14.01 2.90
CA THR A 611 14.10 14.57 1.77
C THR A 611 15.28 15.38 2.30
N PHE A 612 16.48 14.90 1.99
CA PHE A 612 17.71 15.64 2.20
C PHE A 612 17.88 16.67 1.09
N THR A 613 18.06 17.93 1.49
CA THR A 613 18.45 19.03 0.59
C THR A 613 19.75 19.63 1.13
N PRO A 614 20.85 19.63 0.35
CA PRO A 614 22.11 20.26 0.75
C PRO A 614 21.91 21.76 1.07
N SER A 615 22.66 22.30 2.04
CA SER A 615 22.51 23.71 2.41
C SER A 615 23.10 24.66 1.34
N GLU A 616 22.40 25.76 1.02
CA GLU A 616 22.88 26.75 0.02
C GLU A 616 24.02 27.63 0.55
N THR A 617 24.17 27.69 1.87
CA THR A 617 25.08 28.60 2.58
C THR A 617 26.27 27.85 3.15
N GLU A 618 27.18 27.36 2.29
CA GLU A 618 28.61 27.42 2.54
C GLU A 618 29.43 27.05 1.28
N THR A 619 30.49 27.83 1.11
CA THR A 619 31.42 27.94 -0.01
C THR A 619 32.05 26.63 -0.52
N LYS A 620 32.12 26.51 -1.86
CA LYS A 620 33.01 25.63 -2.65
C LYS A 620 32.89 24.11 -2.40
N ALA A 621 31.68 23.59 -2.36
CA ALA A 621 31.44 22.16 -2.49
C ALA A 621 31.62 21.71 -3.95
N SER A 622 32.81 21.26 -4.33
CA SER A 622 32.96 20.23 -5.38
C SER A 622 33.39 18.89 -4.75
N ASP A 623 33.27 18.79 -3.43
CA ASP A 623 33.83 17.70 -2.65
C ASP A 623 32.74 16.75 -2.17
N LYS A 624 32.65 15.61 -2.86
CA LYS A 624 31.76 14.49 -2.56
C LYS A 624 31.82 14.07 -1.09
N ASP A 625 32.97 14.21 -0.42
CA ASP A 625 33.13 13.87 0.99
C ASP A 625 32.32 14.79 1.92
N LEU A 626 32.26 16.10 1.60
CA LEU A 626 31.49 17.07 2.40
C LEU A 626 29.98 16.81 2.27
N TRP A 627 29.51 16.58 1.04
CA TRP A 627 28.11 16.22 0.79
C TRP A 627 27.73 14.93 1.54
N LEU A 628 28.61 13.91 1.50
CA LEU A 628 28.37 12.64 2.19
C LEU A 628 28.33 12.80 3.71
N LYS A 629 29.15 13.70 4.28
CA LYS A 629 29.13 14.05 5.71
C LYS A 629 27.84 14.73 6.13
N GLU A 630 27.36 15.71 5.35
CA GLU A 630 26.09 16.36 5.61
C GLU A 630 24.92 15.40 5.48
N PHE A 631 24.91 14.60 4.42
CA PHE A 631 23.87 13.62 4.17
C PHE A 631 23.82 12.56 5.28
N TYR A 632 24.97 12.02 5.70
CA TYR A 632 25.05 11.08 6.82
C TYR A 632 24.59 11.71 8.14
N LYS A 633 24.97 12.96 8.41
CA LYS A 633 24.50 13.69 9.59
C LYS A 633 22.98 13.90 9.56
N TYR A 634 22.42 14.24 8.41
CA TYR A 634 20.98 14.36 8.21
C TYR A 634 20.27 13.03 8.46
N LEU A 635 20.79 11.94 7.88
CA LEU A 635 20.28 10.59 8.08
C LEU A 635 20.26 10.20 9.56
N LEU A 636 21.39 10.39 10.27
CA LEU A 636 21.45 10.13 11.70
C LEU A 636 20.43 10.97 12.49
N GLY A 637 20.14 12.20 12.06
CA GLY A 637 19.12 13.05 12.67
C GLY A 637 17.68 12.55 12.44
N GLN A 638 17.34 12.17 11.20
CA GLN A 638 15.99 11.74 10.81
C GLN A 638 15.65 10.30 11.23
N LEU A 639 16.67 9.43 11.25
CA LEU A 639 16.52 8.01 11.57
C LEU A 639 16.73 7.69 13.05
N LYS A 640 17.22 8.64 13.86
CA LYS A 640 17.33 8.48 15.33
C LYS A 640 16.03 8.02 16.02
N PRO A 641 14.83 8.48 15.60
CA PRO A 641 13.56 7.99 16.14
C PRO A 641 13.22 6.55 15.70
N CYS A 642 13.80 6.08 14.59
CA CYS A 642 13.56 4.78 13.99
C CYS A 642 14.69 3.82 14.37
N ALA A 643 14.65 3.32 15.60
CA ALA A 643 15.72 2.47 16.15
C ALA A 643 15.94 1.13 15.40
N TYR A 644 15.04 0.78 14.48
CA TYR A 644 15.17 -0.35 13.56
C TYR A 644 15.91 0.00 12.25
N VAL A 645 16.55 1.18 12.14
CA VAL A 645 17.38 1.53 10.99
C VAL A 645 18.78 1.90 11.48
N ARG A 646 19.80 1.33 10.84
CA ARG A 646 21.21 1.69 11.06
C ARG A 646 21.83 2.24 9.79
N VAL A 647 22.80 3.14 9.95
CA VAL A 647 23.60 3.65 8.85
C VAL A 647 25.07 3.39 9.17
N GLY A 648 25.78 2.74 8.25
CA GLY A 648 27.16 2.32 8.49
C GLY A 648 27.76 1.54 7.33
N GLU A 649 29.07 1.34 7.37
CA GLU A 649 29.81 0.52 6.38
C GLU A 649 29.47 -0.97 6.55
N THR A 650 29.29 -1.41 7.80
CA THR A 650 28.83 -2.75 8.17
C THR A 650 27.68 -2.66 9.17
N ALA A 651 26.93 -3.75 9.33
CA ALA A 651 25.86 -3.87 10.33
C ALA A 651 26.28 -3.55 11.78
N ASP A 652 27.58 -3.71 12.09
CA ASP A 652 28.14 -3.57 13.43
C ASP A 652 28.86 -2.24 13.67
N THR A 653 29.10 -1.45 12.63
CA THR A 653 29.83 -0.17 12.70
C THR A 653 28.87 1.00 12.62
N GLN A 654 28.12 1.23 13.70
CA GLN A 654 27.48 2.53 13.89
C GLN A 654 28.58 3.53 14.29
N LYS A 655 29.11 4.28 13.32
CA LYS A 655 30.04 5.38 13.60
C LYS A 655 29.22 6.58 14.05
N ASP A 656 29.17 6.79 15.36
CA ASP A 656 28.62 8.03 15.96
C ASP A 656 29.56 9.22 15.76
N ASP A 657 30.83 8.96 15.46
CA ASP A 657 31.84 9.98 15.20
C ASP A 657 32.24 10.01 13.70
N LEU A 658 32.13 11.20 13.11
CA LEU A 658 32.45 11.53 11.72
C LEU A 658 33.95 11.87 11.52
N SER A 659 34.81 11.53 12.48
CA SER A 659 36.23 11.86 12.48
C SER A 659 37.04 11.04 11.45
N GLY A 660 36.90 11.37 10.16
CA GLY A 660 37.64 10.77 9.05
C GLY A 660 37.06 11.13 7.67
N SER A 661 37.70 10.66 6.58
CA SER A 661 37.02 10.63 5.28
C SER A 661 35.93 9.56 5.32
N LEU A 662 34.68 9.90 4.97
CA LEU A 662 33.65 8.88 4.86
C LEU A 662 33.94 8.03 3.63
N GLN A 663 34.17 6.74 3.80
CA GLN A 663 34.42 5.85 2.68
C GLN A 663 33.13 5.65 1.86
N ALA A 664 33.29 5.37 0.57
CA ALA A 664 32.21 5.20 -0.38
C ALA A 664 31.31 3.96 -0.14
N ALA A 665 31.34 3.35 1.05
CA ALA A 665 30.72 2.06 1.38
C ALA A 665 29.57 2.16 2.41
N ILE A 666 29.15 3.36 2.80
CA ILE A 666 28.07 3.55 3.78
C ILE A 666 26.73 3.12 3.20
N LYS A 667 25.95 2.34 3.96
CA LYS A 667 24.64 1.83 3.57
C LYS A 667 23.61 2.02 4.69
N ILE A 668 22.35 1.85 4.34
CA ILE A 668 21.24 1.75 5.29
C ILE A 668 20.95 0.27 5.55
N TRP A 669 20.79 -0.10 6.83
CA TRP A 669 20.56 -1.45 7.30
C TRP A 669 19.24 -1.54 8.07
N VAL A 670 18.50 -2.63 7.89
CA VAL A 670 17.25 -2.93 8.61
C VAL A 670 17.30 -4.34 9.20
N PRO A 671 16.57 -4.65 10.29
CA PRO A 671 16.45 -6.01 10.79
C PRO A 671 15.85 -6.91 9.70
N ARG A 672 16.44 -8.08 9.50
CA ARG A 672 16.07 -9.04 8.47
C ARG A 672 14.61 -9.46 8.56
N ALA A 673 14.12 -9.67 9.78
CA ALA A 673 12.74 -10.06 10.06
C ALA A 673 11.75 -8.87 10.05
N SER A 674 12.22 -7.61 9.87
CA SER A 674 11.32 -6.44 9.87
C SER A 674 10.45 -6.34 8.61
N GLY A 675 10.87 -6.95 7.50
CA GLY A 675 10.20 -6.83 6.21
C GLY A 675 10.14 -5.39 5.69
N ILE A 676 10.98 -4.48 6.20
CA ILE A 676 11.07 -3.09 5.76
C ILE A 676 11.86 -3.03 4.45
N VAL A 677 11.41 -2.20 3.53
CA VAL A 677 12.10 -1.85 2.29
C VAL A 677 12.49 -0.37 2.36
N VAL A 678 13.70 -0.06 1.93
CA VAL A 678 14.20 1.31 1.85
C VAL A 678 14.31 1.69 0.39
N GLU A 679 13.54 2.69 -0.02
CA GLU A 679 13.68 3.29 -1.34
C GLU A 679 14.50 4.58 -1.23
N VAL A 680 15.53 4.70 -2.04
CA VAL A 680 16.35 5.92 -2.13
C VAL A 680 16.40 6.37 -3.57
N ALA A 681 16.13 7.66 -3.81
CA ALA A 681 16.15 8.26 -5.12
C ALA A 681 16.71 9.69 -5.07
N ARG A 682 17.37 10.11 -6.15
CA ARG A 682 17.70 11.53 -6.36
C ARG A 682 16.39 12.31 -6.55
N ALA A 683 16.23 13.41 -5.85
CA ALA A 683 15.06 14.26 -6.01
C ALA A 683 15.18 15.01 -7.36
N SER A 684 14.18 14.88 -8.23
CA SER A 684 14.19 15.59 -9.51
C SER A 684 14.07 17.10 -9.29
N THR A 685 14.93 17.89 -9.91
CA THR A 685 14.89 19.37 -9.92
C THR A 685 13.64 19.96 -10.60
N ASN A 686 12.73 19.12 -11.12
CA ASN A 686 11.40 19.51 -11.62
C ASN A 686 10.29 19.42 -10.55
N ALA A 687 10.63 19.52 -9.27
CA ALA A 687 9.64 19.74 -8.22
C ALA A 687 9.20 21.23 -8.18
N GLY A 688 8.54 21.68 -9.23
CA GLY A 688 7.62 22.80 -9.12
C GLY A 688 6.51 22.39 -8.15
N ALA A 689 6.60 22.88 -6.91
CA ALA A 689 5.72 22.59 -5.79
C ALA A 689 5.63 21.10 -5.42
N VAL A 690 6.34 20.74 -4.35
CA VAL A 690 5.75 19.83 -3.37
C VAL A 690 4.36 20.40 -3.05
N VAL A 691 3.32 19.75 -3.55
CA VAL A 691 2.00 19.86 -2.92
C VAL A 691 2.23 19.27 -1.54
N THR A 692 2.55 20.14 -0.58
CA THR A 692 2.16 19.91 0.79
C THR A 692 0.69 19.55 0.68
N VAL A 693 0.33 18.31 0.98
CA VAL A 693 -1.07 17.98 1.26
C VAL A 693 -1.39 18.74 2.54
N LEU A 694 -1.66 20.05 2.37
CA LEU A 694 -2.42 20.81 3.31
C LEU A 694 -3.78 20.12 3.28
N SER A 695 -4.05 19.39 4.35
CA SER A 695 -5.35 18.85 4.68
C SER A 695 -6.34 19.99 4.96
N GLN A 696 -6.53 20.96 4.04
CA GLN A 696 -7.44 22.09 4.16
C GLN A 696 -7.70 22.72 2.77
N PRO A 697 -8.96 22.80 2.31
CA PRO A 697 -9.36 23.82 1.36
C PRO A 697 -9.86 25.05 2.15
N GLU A 698 -9.03 26.09 2.27
CA GLU A 698 -9.55 27.44 2.53
C GLU A 698 -9.87 28.09 1.18
N MET A 699 -11.07 28.68 1.06
CA MET A 699 -11.49 29.42 -0.12
C MET A 699 -10.61 30.67 -0.31
N ILE A 700 -9.86 30.74 -1.40
CA ILE A 700 -9.12 31.95 -1.80
C ILE A 700 -9.96 32.74 -2.82
N ASN A 701 -10.17 34.03 -2.53
CA ASN A 701 -10.94 34.97 -3.35
C ASN A 701 -10.03 35.57 -4.45
N ILE A 702 -10.47 35.50 -5.72
CA ILE A 702 -9.64 35.70 -6.93
C ILE A 702 -9.47 37.18 -7.35
N SER A 703 -9.91 38.16 -6.55
CA SER A 703 -9.95 39.56 -7.01
C SER A 703 -8.62 40.34 -7.00
N ASP A 704 -7.54 39.83 -6.40
CA ASP A 704 -6.41 40.70 -6.01
C ASP A 704 -5.08 40.49 -6.76
N PHE A 705 -5.02 39.67 -7.82
CA PHE A 705 -3.79 39.48 -8.59
C PHE A 705 -3.74 40.31 -9.89
N LYS A 706 -2.93 41.37 -9.90
CA LYS A 706 -2.42 42.01 -11.13
C LYS A 706 -1.09 41.38 -11.53
N TYR A 707 -0.99 40.80 -12.72
CA TYR A 707 0.29 40.34 -13.29
C TYR A 707 0.57 40.94 -14.67
N THR A 708 1.83 41.34 -14.86
CA THR A 708 2.47 41.67 -16.14
C THR A 708 2.86 40.35 -16.83
N PHE A 709 2.43 40.12 -18.07
CA PHE A 709 2.63 38.84 -18.77
C PHE A 709 3.97 38.78 -19.53
N THR A 710 4.74 37.71 -19.30
CA THR A 710 5.88 37.26 -20.13
C THR A 710 5.43 36.14 -21.08
N ALA A 711 6.07 36.04 -22.26
CA ALA A 711 5.67 35.16 -23.38
C ALA A 711 5.59 33.65 -23.05
N GLN A 712 6.25 33.19 -21.98
CA GLN A 712 6.16 31.81 -21.50
C GLN A 712 4.78 31.45 -20.92
N LEU A 713 4.05 32.45 -20.38
CA LEU A 713 2.64 32.26 -19.98
C LEU A 713 1.70 32.21 -21.19
N VAL A 714 2.09 32.76 -22.34
CA VAL A 714 1.24 32.76 -23.55
C VAL A 714 1.27 31.38 -24.21
N SER A 715 2.41 30.69 -24.26
CA SER A 715 2.47 29.30 -24.75
C SER A 715 1.75 28.33 -23.81
N GLN A 716 1.88 28.51 -22.49
CA GLN A 716 1.16 27.72 -21.49
C GLN A 716 -0.35 28.01 -21.50
N ALA A 717 -0.77 29.25 -21.74
CA ALA A 717 -2.17 29.60 -21.96
C ALA A 717 -2.70 29.02 -23.28
N LEU A 718 -1.87 28.91 -24.33
CA LEU A 718 -2.23 28.29 -25.61
C LEU A 718 -2.48 26.78 -25.44
N VAL A 719 -1.59 26.10 -24.71
CA VAL A 719 -1.72 24.68 -24.36
C VAL A 719 -2.91 24.45 -23.43
N ALA A 720 -3.07 25.28 -22.39
CA ALA A 720 -4.20 25.19 -21.46
C ALA A 720 -5.55 25.52 -22.11
N THR A 721 -5.62 26.45 -23.07
CA THR A 721 -6.86 26.78 -23.80
C THR A 721 -7.19 25.69 -24.81
N THR A 722 -6.20 25.09 -25.46
CA THR A 722 -6.40 23.95 -26.37
C THR A 722 -6.83 22.70 -25.60
N ILE A 723 -6.20 22.44 -24.44
CA ILE A 723 -6.59 21.38 -23.50
C ILE A 723 -7.96 21.67 -22.87
N ALA A 724 -8.33 22.92 -22.60
CA ALA A 724 -9.65 23.26 -22.08
C ALA A 724 -10.75 23.12 -23.15
N VAL A 725 -10.49 23.53 -24.39
CA VAL A 725 -11.45 23.38 -25.50
C VAL A 725 -11.63 21.90 -25.88
N MET A 726 -10.59 21.07 -25.75
CA MET A 726 -10.68 19.62 -25.99
C MET A 726 -11.19 18.84 -24.75
N GLY A 727 -10.79 19.23 -23.54
CA GLY A 727 -11.15 18.60 -22.27
C GLY A 727 -12.59 18.88 -21.82
N VAL A 728 -13.18 20.01 -22.21
CA VAL A 728 -14.63 20.26 -21.99
C VAL A 728 -15.51 19.34 -22.86
N HIS A 729 -14.93 18.57 -23.78
CA HIS A 729 -15.67 17.63 -24.65
C HIS A 729 -15.29 16.15 -24.47
N SER A 730 -14.43 15.80 -23.51
CA SER A 730 -13.99 14.41 -23.31
C SER A 730 -13.78 14.00 -21.83
N ALA A 731 -14.61 14.49 -20.92
CA ALA A 731 -14.63 13.99 -19.54
C ALA A 731 -15.17 12.54 -19.52
N GLY A 732 -14.28 11.57 -19.69
CA GLY A 732 -14.59 10.16 -19.51
C GLY A 732 -13.74 9.15 -20.27
N TYR A 733 -12.62 9.47 -20.92
CA TYR A 733 -11.74 8.44 -21.50
C TYR A 733 -10.28 8.91 -21.53
N GLY A 734 -9.41 8.24 -20.76
CA GLY A 734 -7.97 8.52 -20.68
C GLY A 734 -7.23 7.88 -21.84
N GLU A 735 -6.88 8.67 -22.85
CA GLU A 735 -5.91 8.35 -23.93
C GLU A 735 -5.82 9.58 -24.85
N LEU A 736 -5.22 10.68 -24.39
CA LEU A 736 -4.89 11.86 -25.23
C LEU A 736 -3.57 12.56 -24.85
N ASP A 737 -2.87 12.11 -23.79
CA ASP A 737 -1.63 12.74 -23.30
C ASP A 737 -0.37 12.44 -24.13
N GLY A 738 -0.42 11.50 -25.08
CA GLY A 738 0.67 11.30 -26.04
C GLY A 738 0.79 12.47 -27.03
N LEU A 739 -0.35 13.04 -27.44
CA LEU A 739 -0.41 14.12 -28.42
C LEU A 739 0.22 15.43 -27.89
N SER A 740 0.10 15.68 -26.59
CA SER A 740 0.68 16.86 -25.95
C SER A 740 2.20 16.76 -25.81
N HIS A 741 2.74 15.55 -25.63
CA HIS A 741 4.18 15.29 -25.53
C HIS A 741 4.90 15.44 -26.88
N ASP A 742 4.32 14.94 -27.97
CA ASP A 742 4.94 15.03 -29.30
C ASP A 742 4.89 16.45 -29.90
N ILE A 743 3.84 17.22 -29.58
CA ILE A 743 3.76 18.65 -29.93
C ILE A 743 4.80 19.46 -29.14
N LEU A 744 5.05 19.11 -27.88
CA LEU A 744 6.10 19.69 -27.04
C LEU A 744 7.50 19.38 -27.60
N LEU A 745 7.76 18.12 -28.00
CA LEU A 745 9.02 17.73 -28.64
C LEU A 745 9.23 18.40 -30.00
N PHE A 746 8.17 18.60 -30.78
CA PHE A 746 8.24 19.34 -32.05
C PHE A 746 8.51 20.84 -31.84
N ALA A 747 7.88 21.46 -30.83
CA ALA A 747 8.12 22.84 -30.45
C ALA A 747 9.53 23.05 -29.87
N GLU A 748 10.02 22.13 -29.03
CA GLU A 748 11.39 22.14 -28.50
C GLU A 748 12.44 21.90 -29.60
N SER A 749 12.13 21.05 -30.59
CA SER A 749 12.95 20.84 -31.79
C SER A 749 13.11 22.13 -32.60
N LEU A 750 12.02 22.90 -32.78
CA LEU A 750 12.02 24.21 -33.44
C LEU A 750 12.76 25.29 -32.63
N GLU A 751 12.68 25.27 -31.29
CA GLU A 751 13.40 26.21 -30.42
C GLU A 751 14.92 26.03 -30.46
N SER A 752 15.41 24.84 -30.79
CA SER A 752 16.84 24.54 -30.72
C SER A 752 17.68 25.03 -31.92
N ARG A 753 17.08 25.52 -33.03
CA ARG A 753 17.82 25.59 -34.31
C ARG A 753 17.79 26.87 -35.15
N ASP A 754 16.83 27.79 -35.06
CA ASP A 754 16.95 29.08 -35.79
C ASP A 754 15.98 30.18 -35.31
N ASN A 755 16.51 31.25 -34.69
CA ASN A 755 15.73 32.40 -34.23
C ASN A 755 15.12 33.23 -35.38
N THR A 756 15.64 33.07 -36.60
CA THR A 756 15.21 33.84 -37.76
C THR A 756 13.86 33.35 -38.28
N LEU A 757 13.64 32.02 -38.30
CA LEU A 757 12.38 31.39 -38.70
C LEU A 757 11.23 31.73 -37.72
N ARG A 758 11.56 31.78 -36.41
CA ARG A 758 10.61 32.10 -35.33
C ARG A 758 9.95 33.47 -35.52
N SER A 759 10.74 34.49 -35.87
CA SER A 759 10.24 35.85 -36.09
C SER A 759 9.26 35.98 -37.27
N LYS A 760 9.33 35.06 -38.25
CA LYS A 760 8.47 35.03 -39.44
C LYS A 760 7.18 34.23 -39.24
N LEU A 761 7.21 33.16 -38.45
CA LEU A 761 6.07 32.26 -38.24
C LEU A 761 5.08 32.76 -37.18
N ASP A 762 5.56 33.45 -36.16
CA ASP A 762 4.74 33.91 -35.03
C ASP A 762 3.53 34.79 -35.46
N PRO A 763 3.68 35.76 -36.38
CA PRO A 763 2.55 36.57 -36.85
C PRO A 763 1.50 35.77 -37.63
N LEU A 764 1.92 34.71 -38.34
CA LEU A 764 1.04 33.85 -39.14
C LEU A 764 0.18 32.95 -38.24
N PHE A 765 0.78 32.36 -37.19
CA PHE A 765 0.04 31.58 -36.20
C PHE A 765 -0.97 32.43 -35.43
N GLN A 766 -0.58 33.64 -35.01
CA GLN A 766 -1.50 34.58 -34.35
C GLN A 766 -2.68 34.98 -35.24
N SER A 767 -2.45 35.15 -36.55
CA SER A 767 -3.53 35.44 -37.51
C SER A 767 -4.49 34.27 -37.70
N ALA A 768 -3.99 33.02 -37.71
CA ALA A 768 -4.82 31.82 -37.84
C ALA A 768 -5.68 31.60 -36.59
N ILE A 769 -5.11 31.79 -35.39
CA ILE A 769 -5.80 31.70 -34.10
C ILE A 769 -6.95 32.71 -34.02
N LYS A 770 -6.70 33.95 -34.46
CA LYS A 770 -7.73 35.00 -34.49
C LYS A 770 -8.91 34.62 -35.39
N GLN A 771 -8.65 34.07 -36.58
CA GLN A 771 -9.71 33.61 -37.49
C GLN A 771 -10.54 32.45 -36.92
N VAL A 772 -9.91 31.50 -36.23
CA VAL A 772 -10.62 30.38 -35.58
C VAL A 772 -11.50 30.91 -34.44
N ASN A 773 -10.97 31.80 -33.59
CA ASN A 773 -11.73 32.36 -32.48
C ASN A 773 -12.91 33.24 -32.92
N GLU A 774 -12.75 34.03 -33.99
CA GLU A 774 -13.84 34.85 -34.54
C GLU A 774 -14.93 34.01 -35.21
N SER A 775 -14.59 32.81 -35.68
CA SER A 775 -15.53 31.89 -36.36
C SER A 775 -16.34 31.01 -35.40
N VAL A 776 -15.88 30.83 -34.17
CA VAL A 776 -16.46 29.90 -33.17
C VAL A 776 -17.41 30.60 -32.18
N GLY A 777 -17.78 31.86 -32.40
CA GLY A 777 -18.62 32.66 -31.50
C GLY A 777 -19.91 31.97 -31.01
N VAL A 778 -19.88 31.42 -29.79
CA VAL A 778 -21.03 30.84 -29.08
C VAL A 778 -21.88 31.99 -28.52
N ARG A 779 -23.08 32.20 -29.08
CA ARG A 779 -24.10 33.07 -28.47
C ARG A 779 -24.91 32.27 -27.45
N TYR A 780 -24.80 32.63 -26.17
CA TYR A 780 -25.71 32.14 -25.13
C TYR A 780 -27.04 32.90 -25.19
N LEU A 781 -28.15 32.18 -25.35
CA LEU A 781 -29.50 32.71 -25.13
C LEU A 781 -30.01 32.27 -23.76
N GLN A 782 -30.65 33.21 -23.05
CA GLN A 782 -31.10 33.12 -21.67
C GLN A 782 -32.62 32.83 -21.63
N SER A 783 -33.07 31.74 -20.98
CA SER A 783 -34.18 31.72 -19.99
C SER A 783 -34.79 30.32 -19.75
N SER A 784 -34.98 30.02 -18.46
CA SER A 784 -36.03 29.25 -17.76
C SER A 784 -36.58 27.92 -18.33
N THR A 785 -36.44 26.89 -17.48
CA THR A 785 -37.27 25.67 -17.32
C THR A 785 -37.34 24.69 -18.50
N ASP A 786 -37.00 23.44 -18.17
CA ASP A 786 -36.94 22.22 -18.98
C ASP A 786 -35.72 22.05 -19.90
N GLY A 787 -35.11 20.88 -19.75
CA GLY A 787 -33.74 20.57 -20.20
C GLY A 787 -33.52 20.70 -21.71
N VAL A 788 -32.33 21.19 -22.07
CA VAL A 788 -31.87 21.25 -23.46
C VAL A 788 -30.41 20.79 -23.55
N ILE A 789 -30.19 19.78 -24.40
CA ILE A 789 -28.89 19.33 -24.91
C ILE A 789 -28.42 20.34 -25.97
N ALA A 790 -27.20 20.86 -25.84
CA ALA A 790 -26.58 21.67 -26.89
C ALA A 790 -26.14 20.77 -28.07
N PHE A 791 -26.65 21.05 -29.27
CA PHE A 791 -26.15 20.45 -30.51
C PHE A 791 -25.22 21.44 -31.23
N ILE A 792 -23.95 21.06 -31.38
CA ILE A 792 -23.03 21.72 -32.31
C ILE A 792 -23.01 20.92 -33.63
N ASN A 793 -23.18 21.60 -34.75
CA ASN A 793 -23.19 21.00 -36.08
C ASN A 793 -21.76 20.71 -36.57
N TYR A 794 -21.21 19.55 -36.19
CA TYR A 794 -19.83 19.11 -36.41
C TYR A 794 -19.33 19.15 -37.87
N ARG A 795 -20.24 19.12 -38.87
CA ARG A 795 -19.86 19.21 -40.29
C ARG A 795 -19.32 20.59 -40.70
N ARG A 796 -19.75 21.68 -40.04
CA ARG A 796 -19.23 23.03 -40.34
C ARG A 796 -17.84 23.25 -39.75
N SER A 797 -17.57 22.67 -38.59
CA SER A 797 -16.28 22.79 -37.89
C SER A 797 -15.14 22.12 -38.68
N HIS A 798 -15.38 20.95 -39.29
CA HIS A 798 -14.40 20.24 -40.13
C HIS A 798 -13.98 21.05 -41.36
N VAL A 799 -14.96 21.62 -42.09
CA VAL A 799 -14.69 22.43 -43.29
C VAL A 799 -13.93 23.72 -42.96
N LEU A 800 -14.15 24.30 -41.78
CA LEU A 800 -13.45 25.50 -41.33
C LEU A 800 -12.01 25.21 -40.88
N VAL A 801 -11.76 24.06 -40.24
CA VAL A 801 -10.41 23.65 -39.83
C VAL A 801 -9.58 23.22 -41.04
N GLU A 802 -10.13 22.44 -41.98
CA GLU A 802 -9.46 22.12 -43.24
C GLU A 802 -9.19 23.38 -44.08
N GLY A 803 -10.13 24.34 -44.12
CA GLY A 803 -9.94 25.61 -44.82
C GLY A 803 -8.84 26.48 -44.21
N ALA A 804 -8.76 26.54 -42.86
CA ALA A 804 -7.72 27.28 -42.15
C ALA A 804 -6.34 26.62 -42.32
N TRP A 805 -6.27 25.29 -42.29
CA TRP A 805 -5.03 24.54 -42.54
C TRP A 805 -4.59 24.63 -44.00
N GLY A 806 -5.51 24.54 -44.96
CA GLY A 806 -5.24 24.74 -46.37
C GLY A 806 -4.67 26.12 -46.66
N ALA A 807 -5.27 27.17 -46.08
CA ALA A 807 -4.78 28.55 -46.22
C ALA A 807 -3.42 28.79 -45.55
N LEU A 808 -3.11 28.07 -44.47
CA LEU A 808 -1.80 28.10 -43.81
C LEU A 808 -0.73 27.43 -44.68
N ILE A 809 -1.02 26.25 -45.24
CA ILE A 809 -0.12 25.54 -46.15
C ILE A 809 0.11 26.33 -47.45
N GLU A 810 -0.93 26.96 -48.00
CA GLU A 810 -0.84 27.81 -49.20
C GLU A 810 0.04 29.06 -48.94
N LYS A 811 -0.09 29.68 -47.75
CA LYS A 811 0.79 30.80 -47.36
C LYS A 811 2.23 30.39 -47.06
N LEU A 812 2.44 29.19 -46.51
CA LEU A 812 3.77 28.65 -46.23
C LEU A 812 4.47 28.17 -47.51
N SER A 813 3.73 27.84 -48.57
CA SER A 813 4.27 27.38 -49.85
C SER A 813 4.69 28.49 -50.80
N ASP A 814 4.43 29.77 -50.49
CA ASP A 814 4.86 30.94 -51.27
C ASP A 814 6.17 31.59 -50.76
N ASP A 815 6.68 31.19 -49.58
CA ASP A 815 7.92 31.71 -49.01
C ASP A 815 9.15 30.88 -49.46
N ASP A 816 10.11 31.52 -50.13
CA ASP A 816 11.28 30.84 -50.72
C ASP A 816 12.24 30.24 -49.67
N ASP A 817 12.27 30.76 -48.44
CA ASP A 817 13.03 30.17 -47.34
C ASP A 817 12.33 28.91 -46.79
N VAL A 818 11.00 28.92 -46.76
CA VAL A 818 10.19 27.76 -46.36
C VAL A 818 10.23 26.67 -47.42
N LYS A 819 10.20 26.99 -48.72
CA LYS A 819 10.40 26.01 -49.81
C LYS A 819 11.73 25.25 -49.70
N LYS A 820 12.77 25.94 -49.26
CA LYS A 820 14.11 25.35 -49.06
C LYS A 820 14.17 24.44 -47.84
N TYR A 821 13.30 24.67 -46.86
CA TYR A 821 13.15 23.83 -45.66
C TYR A 821 12.21 22.64 -45.92
N THR A 822 11.04 22.86 -46.55
CA THR A 822 10.07 21.81 -46.89
C THR A 822 10.62 20.82 -47.91
N SER A 823 11.45 21.25 -48.87
CA SER A 823 12.12 20.31 -49.81
C SER A 823 13.15 19.38 -49.14
N LYS A 824 13.63 19.73 -47.94
CA LYS A 824 14.58 18.92 -47.16
C LYS A 824 13.89 18.00 -46.16
N HIS A 825 12.65 18.31 -45.77
CA HIS A 825 11.86 17.63 -44.73
C HIS A 825 10.46 17.19 -45.23
N GLU A 826 10.28 17.05 -46.54
CA GLU A 826 8.99 16.73 -47.19
C GLU A 826 8.38 15.42 -46.67
N TRP A 827 9.23 14.46 -46.28
CA TRP A 827 8.81 13.17 -45.75
C TRP A 827 8.26 13.27 -44.30
N GLU A 828 8.86 14.11 -43.45
CA GLU A 828 8.42 14.32 -42.05
C GLU A 828 7.09 15.05 -42.00
N LEU A 829 6.90 16.03 -42.91
CA LEU A 829 5.65 16.76 -43.05
C LEU A 829 4.53 15.90 -43.65
N ARG A 830 4.85 14.96 -44.56
CA ARG A 830 3.89 13.95 -45.03
C ARG A 830 3.55 12.92 -43.95
N GLU A 831 4.51 12.45 -43.18
CA GLU A 831 4.22 11.55 -42.05
C GLU A 831 3.33 12.22 -41.00
N LEU A 832 3.58 13.48 -40.66
CA LEU A 832 2.71 14.25 -39.77
C LEU A 832 1.30 14.40 -40.35
N HIS A 833 1.17 14.77 -41.63
CA HIS A 833 -0.14 14.88 -42.30
C HIS A 833 -0.89 13.54 -42.33
N ASP A 834 -0.21 12.45 -42.66
CA ASP A 834 -0.79 11.11 -42.77
C ASP A 834 -1.13 10.55 -41.38
N PHE A 835 -0.31 10.82 -40.36
CA PHE A 835 -0.56 10.49 -38.96
C PHE A 835 -1.79 11.22 -38.42
N PHE A 836 -1.91 12.53 -38.63
CA PHE A 836 -3.10 13.30 -38.24
C PHE A 836 -4.35 12.85 -38.98
N SER A 837 -4.25 12.55 -40.28
CA SER A 837 -5.36 12.03 -41.07
C SER A 837 -5.84 10.66 -40.60
N LEU A 838 -4.90 9.79 -40.19
CA LEU A 838 -5.18 8.44 -39.69
C LEU A 838 -5.83 8.47 -38.31
N GLU A 839 -5.32 9.26 -37.37
CA GLU A 839 -5.88 9.38 -36.02
C GLU A 839 -7.28 10.01 -36.02
N ILE A 840 -7.49 11.02 -36.87
CA ILE A 840 -8.82 11.62 -37.07
C ILE A 840 -9.81 10.59 -37.65
N ALA A 841 -9.38 9.79 -38.63
CA ALA A 841 -10.20 8.70 -39.18
C ALA A 841 -10.48 7.57 -38.17
N TYR A 842 -9.51 7.27 -37.30
CA TYR A 842 -9.62 6.25 -36.26
C TYR A 842 -10.59 6.69 -35.14
N GLY A 843 -10.48 7.94 -34.70
CA GLY A 843 -11.42 8.59 -33.78
C GLY A 843 -12.85 8.61 -34.31
N MET A 844 -13.04 8.94 -35.60
CA MET A 844 -14.37 8.90 -36.25
C MET A 844 -14.97 7.50 -36.29
N THR A 845 -14.15 6.46 -36.51
CA THR A 845 -14.60 5.06 -36.55
C THR A 845 -15.01 4.56 -35.16
N ARG A 846 -14.29 4.98 -34.11
CA ARG A 846 -14.58 4.65 -32.70
C ARG A 846 -15.88 5.32 -32.21
N ALA A 847 -16.05 6.61 -32.50
CA ALA A 847 -17.26 7.36 -32.16
C ALA A 847 -18.50 6.79 -32.85
N THR A 848 -18.38 6.42 -34.13
CA THR A 848 -19.50 5.83 -34.90
C THR A 848 -19.88 4.43 -34.39
N ARG A 849 -18.91 3.64 -33.91
CA ARG A 849 -19.18 2.32 -33.27
C ARG A 849 -19.81 2.48 -31.89
N GLN A 850 -19.46 3.49 -31.11
CA GLN A 850 -20.03 3.72 -29.79
C GLN A 850 -21.44 4.32 -29.84
N VAL A 851 -21.74 5.22 -30.77
CA VAL A 851 -23.12 5.71 -30.97
C VAL A 851 -24.05 4.55 -31.36
N LYS A 852 -23.58 3.59 -32.17
CA LYS A 852 -24.32 2.35 -32.45
C LYS A 852 -24.49 1.41 -31.24
N ARG A 853 -23.68 1.57 -30.19
CA ARG A 853 -23.69 0.75 -28.97
C ARG A 853 -24.53 1.38 -27.85
N VAL A 854 -24.75 2.70 -27.89
CA VAL A 854 -25.66 3.44 -26.99
C VAL A 854 -27.09 3.41 -27.52
N PHE A 855 -27.29 3.22 -28.83
CA PHE A 855 -28.60 3.04 -29.46
C PHE A 855 -29.10 1.57 -29.52
N ARG A 856 -28.29 0.60 -29.08
CA ARG A 856 -28.69 -0.81 -28.85
C ARG A 856 -28.79 -1.05 -27.36
#